data_AF-A0A973GDP5-F1
#
_entry.id   AF-A0A973GDP5-F1
#
_cell.length_a   1.000
_cell.length_b   1.000
_cell.length_c   1.000
_cell.angle_alpha   90.00
_cell.angle_beta   90.00
_cell.angle_gamma   90.00
#
_symmetry.space_group_name_H-M   'P 1'
#
loop_
_entity.id
_entity.type
_entity.pdbx_description
1 polymer ?
#
loop_
_entity_poly.entity_id
_entity_poly.type
_entity_poly.pdbx_seq_one_letter_code
_entity_poly.pdbx_strand_id
1 'polypeptide(L)'
;RTWWGGLRVAARVARRDATGAKGRTLLVALMVGLPVLAGTAGSTLLLSAVPTAQQQVQDQLGDVAQARIDAYELPGLEQNADGSSLGFQGGGEQGAPPLEDYEAQLVAALPAGTRLVRSLSGAAHVVSGDRDPGRNAGVLQLPTADIEALIPAPIAAGSLPSQTDEVLLSDAWARALGVGVGDDITVGVGEGTPVDLAVSGVLAPARSVPDVIVAEGVLWDAPETASPGVEVSPRWWVLGEDAVTWSHVQAVNALGSVVFSRAVVLDPSEVPGALVGGASIVGTAGTAALVGAVAVVALLEAVLLIGPAFAVGARRQHRQLAMLAASGAEARTLRHVVLLSGVLTALAASTAAVLTGLGLAVVVRAVAGLVNDLNPFPALRVPLWVLPLLVAMGVLVAAGAAWLPARRAARVDVVAALAGRRADPRRRRGLPVLGSVVVAAGAVASVLGAMHSWPPVLVVGVLALEVGMVAVSGSLVTLVGRFAPRLGVAGRFALRDAVRQRARTAPAVAAILAAMAGATAGIVYMASEQQHALAQYVPFGQRGTVAVAFHTQVGDRPEAEPNVLAEAAEVLRNELPVGEVAEVWSVELAATGGESEGGGSVTLGVERSDQNLCPLVEDGSAEIQRAARLDPRCNAEGANRIVWFEPSGAISTIVD
;
A
#
# COMPACT_ATOMS: atom_id res chain seq x y z
N ARG A 1 -32.20 -40.66 9.54
CA ARG A 1 -33.10 -39.91 8.61
C ARG A 1 -33.92 -38.78 9.28
N THR A 2 -34.09 -38.76 10.61
CA THR A 2 -34.88 -37.75 11.35
C THR A 2 -34.25 -36.34 11.44
N TRP A 3 -32.91 -36.25 11.45
CA TRP A 3 -32.18 -34.96 11.54
C TRP A 3 -32.39 -34.04 10.32
N TRP A 4 -32.42 -34.60 9.11
CA TRP A 4 -32.61 -33.85 7.86
C TRP A 4 -34.03 -33.29 7.70
N GLY A 5 -35.03 -33.98 8.26
CA GLY A 5 -36.43 -33.52 8.25
C GLY A 5 -36.62 -32.23 9.06
N GLY A 6 -36.04 -32.17 10.27
CA GLY A 6 -36.09 -30.99 11.13
C GLY A 6 -35.37 -29.77 10.54
N LEU A 7 -34.23 -29.99 9.87
CA LEU A 7 -33.50 -28.92 9.17
C LEU A 7 -34.28 -28.34 7.98
N ARG A 8 -34.93 -29.19 7.17
CA ARG A 8 -35.73 -28.74 6.02
C ARG A 8 -36.94 -27.90 6.45
N VAL A 9 -37.63 -28.32 7.52
CA VAL A 9 -38.75 -27.56 8.09
C VAL A 9 -38.25 -26.23 8.64
N ALA A 10 -37.15 -26.24 9.40
CA ALA A 10 -36.56 -25.03 9.94
C ALA A 10 -36.13 -24.03 8.85
N ALA A 11 -35.52 -24.50 7.76
CA ALA A 11 -35.13 -23.67 6.62
C ALA A 11 -36.35 -23.05 5.90
N ARG A 12 -37.44 -23.81 5.72
CA ARG A 12 -38.67 -23.29 5.08
C ARG A 12 -39.33 -22.20 5.91
N VAL A 13 -39.41 -22.40 7.23
CA VAL A 13 -39.94 -21.41 8.18
C VAL A 13 -39.05 -20.17 8.20
N ALA A 14 -37.73 -20.35 8.26
CA ALA A 14 -36.74 -19.28 8.21
C ALA A 14 -36.87 -18.42 6.92
N ARG A 15 -36.98 -19.06 5.76
CA ARG A 15 -37.17 -18.36 4.47
C ARG A 15 -38.47 -17.54 4.45
N ARG A 16 -39.58 -18.12 4.89
CA ARG A 16 -40.88 -17.43 4.93
C ARG A 16 -40.84 -16.22 5.87
N ASP A 17 -40.20 -16.37 7.02
CA ASP A 17 -40.08 -15.28 7.99
C ASP A 17 -39.15 -14.16 7.51
N ALA A 18 -38.06 -14.50 6.81
CA ALA A 18 -37.19 -13.52 6.17
C ALA A 18 -37.95 -12.68 5.12
N THR A 19 -38.84 -13.30 4.33
CA THR A 19 -39.66 -12.60 3.34
C THR A 19 -40.80 -11.78 3.96
N GLY A 20 -41.34 -12.21 5.11
CA GLY A 20 -42.42 -11.53 5.81
C GLY A 20 -41.98 -10.28 6.57
N ALA A 21 -40.74 -10.26 7.06
CA ALA A 21 -40.19 -9.18 7.90
C ALA A 21 -39.14 -8.32 7.15
N LYS A 22 -39.53 -7.75 5.99
CA LYS A 22 -38.63 -7.04 5.05
C LYS A 22 -37.66 -6.07 5.72
N GLY A 23 -38.12 -5.19 6.62
CA GLY A 23 -37.26 -4.19 7.26
C GLY A 23 -36.18 -4.77 8.18
N ARG A 24 -36.47 -5.87 8.88
CA ARG A 24 -35.47 -6.54 9.74
C ARG A 24 -34.46 -7.30 8.88
N THR A 25 -34.95 -8.00 7.86
CA THR A 25 -34.10 -8.74 6.93
C THR A 25 -33.16 -7.80 6.19
N LEU A 26 -33.66 -6.62 5.76
CA LEU A 26 -32.85 -5.57 5.17
C LEU A 26 -31.78 -5.05 6.13
N LEU A 27 -32.12 -4.76 7.39
CA LEU A 27 -31.16 -4.32 8.40
C LEU A 27 -30.02 -5.33 8.57
N VAL A 28 -30.35 -6.61 8.78
CA VAL A 28 -29.35 -7.68 8.93
C VAL A 28 -28.52 -7.85 7.65
N ALA A 29 -29.17 -7.79 6.49
CA ALA A 29 -28.50 -7.87 5.20
C ALA A 29 -27.52 -6.71 4.98
N LEU A 30 -27.87 -5.48 5.37
CA LEU A 30 -26.97 -4.33 5.28
C LEU A 30 -25.80 -4.45 6.25
N MET A 31 -26.04 -4.86 7.50
CA MET A 31 -24.98 -4.99 8.51
C MET A 31 -23.95 -6.06 8.15
N VAL A 32 -24.38 -7.17 7.54
CA VAL A 32 -23.48 -8.23 7.08
C VAL A 32 -22.90 -7.92 5.70
N GLY A 33 -23.73 -7.37 4.80
CA GLY A 33 -23.38 -7.16 3.40
C GLY A 33 -22.39 -6.02 3.21
N LEU A 34 -22.50 -4.91 3.96
CA LEU A 34 -21.64 -3.74 3.74
C LEU A 34 -20.14 -4.03 3.99
N PRO A 35 -19.73 -4.72 5.07
CA PRO A 35 -18.34 -5.14 5.23
C PRO A 35 -17.86 -6.09 4.13
N VAL A 36 -18.71 -7.03 3.68
CA VAL A 36 -18.38 -7.96 2.59
C VAL A 36 -18.22 -7.23 1.26
N LEU A 37 -19.08 -6.24 0.99
CA LEU A 37 -19.02 -5.37 -0.19
C LEU A 37 -17.72 -4.58 -0.19
N ALA A 38 -17.41 -3.90 0.91
CA ALA A 38 -16.18 -3.12 1.06
C ALA A 38 -14.94 -4.00 0.93
N GLY A 39 -14.92 -5.17 1.59
CA GLY A 39 -13.83 -6.13 1.47
C GLY A 39 -13.66 -6.67 0.05
N THR A 40 -14.77 -6.93 -0.67
CA THR A 40 -14.74 -7.38 -2.06
C THR A 40 -14.19 -6.29 -2.99
N ALA A 41 -14.73 -5.08 -2.90
CA ALA A 41 -14.30 -3.96 -3.72
C ALA A 41 -12.83 -3.60 -3.44
N GLY A 42 -12.47 -3.49 -2.16
CA GLY A 42 -11.11 -3.16 -1.71
C GLY A 42 -10.08 -4.21 -2.13
N SER A 43 -10.33 -5.50 -1.87
CA SER A 43 -9.40 -6.56 -2.29
C SER A 43 -9.24 -6.66 -3.81
N THR A 44 -10.33 -6.47 -4.56
CA THR A 44 -10.28 -6.44 -6.03
C THR A 44 -9.45 -5.26 -6.51
N LEU A 45 -9.69 -4.05 -5.99
CA LEU A 45 -8.95 -2.85 -6.40
C LEU A 45 -7.46 -2.92 -6.02
N LEU A 46 -7.14 -3.38 -4.81
CA LEU A 46 -5.75 -3.52 -4.35
C LEU A 46 -4.96 -4.50 -5.23
N LEU A 47 -5.53 -5.66 -5.55
CA LEU A 47 -4.88 -6.62 -6.45
C LEU A 47 -4.85 -6.14 -7.90
N SER A 48 -5.82 -5.33 -8.30
CA SER A 48 -5.86 -4.72 -9.64
C SER A 48 -4.86 -3.58 -9.80
N ALA A 49 -4.41 -2.95 -8.70
CA ALA A 49 -3.45 -1.85 -8.73
C ALA A 49 -2.02 -2.31 -9.05
N VAL A 50 -1.69 -3.53 -8.65
CA VAL A 50 -0.41 -4.17 -9.00
C VAL A 50 -0.55 -4.74 -10.42
N PRO A 51 0.45 -4.61 -11.31
CA PRO A 51 0.49 -5.36 -12.58
C PRO A 51 0.69 -6.87 -12.36
N THR A 52 0.26 -7.69 -13.30
CA THR A 52 0.69 -9.11 -13.34
C THR A 52 2.08 -9.23 -13.98
N ALA A 53 2.82 -10.30 -13.71
CA ALA A 53 4.10 -10.57 -14.39
C ALA A 53 3.94 -10.53 -15.93
N GLN A 54 2.85 -11.12 -16.46
CA GLN A 54 2.53 -11.06 -17.89
C GLN A 54 2.35 -9.62 -18.40
N GLN A 55 1.65 -8.77 -17.65
CA GLN A 55 1.48 -7.37 -18.02
C GLN A 55 2.77 -6.57 -17.87
N GLN A 56 3.56 -6.84 -16.84
CA GLN A 56 4.84 -6.17 -16.65
C GLN A 56 5.79 -6.49 -17.81
N VAL A 57 5.83 -7.74 -18.26
CA VAL A 57 6.54 -8.16 -19.47
C VAL A 57 5.97 -7.47 -20.71
N GLN A 58 4.65 -7.45 -20.89
CA GLN A 58 4.04 -6.79 -22.04
C GLN A 58 4.37 -5.30 -22.10
N ASP A 59 4.22 -4.60 -20.96
CA ASP A 59 4.42 -3.16 -20.83
C ASP A 59 5.90 -2.78 -21.01
N GLN A 60 6.86 -3.66 -20.67
CA GLN A 60 8.30 -3.37 -20.78
C GLN A 60 8.98 -3.93 -22.03
N LEU A 61 8.52 -5.06 -22.58
CA LEU A 61 9.21 -5.81 -23.66
C LEU A 61 8.36 -5.97 -24.93
N GLY A 62 7.07 -5.63 -24.89
CA GLY A 62 6.14 -5.89 -25.98
C GLY A 62 6.00 -7.38 -26.30
N ASP A 63 5.65 -7.71 -27.54
CA ASP A 63 5.44 -9.10 -27.96
C ASP A 63 6.74 -9.79 -28.38
N VAL A 64 7.73 -9.02 -28.84
CA VAL A 64 8.89 -9.54 -29.58
C VAL A 64 10.14 -9.71 -28.70
N ALA A 65 10.42 -8.78 -27.78
CA ALA A 65 11.67 -8.80 -27.03
C ALA A 65 11.66 -9.85 -25.89
N GLN A 66 12.75 -10.62 -25.79
CA GLN A 66 12.94 -11.62 -24.73
C GLN A 66 13.52 -11.00 -23.47
N ALA A 67 14.38 -9.99 -23.61
CA ALA A 67 14.92 -9.25 -22.49
C ALA A 67 15.30 -7.82 -22.88
N ARG A 68 15.41 -6.97 -21.87
CA ARG A 68 15.94 -5.60 -21.95
C ARG A 68 17.10 -5.51 -20.98
N ILE A 69 18.22 -4.98 -21.44
CA ILE A 69 19.44 -4.81 -20.68
C ILE A 69 19.63 -3.31 -20.45
N ASP A 70 19.71 -2.94 -19.18
CA ASP A 70 19.88 -1.58 -18.70
C ASP A 70 21.16 -1.44 -17.89
N ALA A 71 21.63 -0.21 -17.76
CA ALA A 71 22.83 0.15 -17.03
C ALA A 71 24.10 -0.47 -17.65
N TYR A 72 25.21 0.18 -17.38
CA TYR A 72 26.52 -0.17 -17.91
C TYR A 72 27.51 0.09 -16.77
N GLU A 73 28.48 -0.81 -16.58
CA GLU A 73 29.60 -0.63 -15.63
C GLU A 73 29.27 -0.65 -14.13
N LEU A 74 28.42 -1.57 -13.69
CA LEU A 74 28.16 -1.79 -12.27
C LEU A 74 28.89 -3.04 -11.74
N PRO A 75 30.18 -2.96 -11.36
CA PRO A 75 30.94 -4.13 -10.93
C PRO A 75 30.36 -4.76 -9.66
N GLY A 76 30.25 -6.10 -9.67
CA GLY A 76 29.71 -6.85 -8.53
C GLY A 76 28.18 -6.73 -8.37
N LEU A 77 27.47 -6.33 -9.43
CA LEU A 77 26.01 -6.23 -9.44
C LEU A 77 25.33 -7.60 -9.21
N GLU A 78 24.37 -7.60 -8.30
CA GLU A 78 23.35 -8.64 -8.14
C GLU A 78 21.99 -7.97 -8.25
N GLN A 79 21.01 -8.66 -8.85
CA GLN A 79 19.64 -8.15 -8.93
C GLN A 79 18.63 -9.16 -8.39
N ASN A 80 17.43 -8.68 -8.10
CA ASN A 80 16.25 -9.53 -7.96
C ASN A 80 15.67 -9.93 -9.33
N ALA A 81 14.65 -10.80 -9.31
CA ALA A 81 14.05 -11.40 -10.51
C ALA A 81 13.58 -10.37 -11.58
N ASP A 82 13.13 -9.19 -11.16
CA ASP A 82 12.59 -8.14 -12.04
C ASP A 82 13.52 -6.91 -12.16
N GLY A 83 14.74 -6.96 -11.60
CA GLY A 83 15.71 -5.88 -11.66
C GLY A 83 15.35 -4.63 -10.83
N SER A 84 14.28 -4.67 -10.03
CA SER A 84 13.82 -3.53 -9.21
C SER A 84 14.62 -3.32 -7.91
N SER A 85 15.40 -4.31 -7.49
CA SER A 85 16.26 -4.26 -6.31
C SER A 85 17.65 -4.76 -6.69
N LEU A 86 18.65 -3.91 -6.45
CA LEU A 86 20.05 -4.18 -6.77
C LEU A 86 20.85 -4.38 -5.48
N GLY A 87 21.84 -5.25 -5.54
CA GLY A 87 22.87 -5.45 -4.54
C GLY A 87 24.25 -5.35 -5.19
N PHE A 88 25.27 -5.00 -4.41
CA PHE A 88 26.64 -4.85 -4.90
C PHE A 88 27.58 -5.62 -3.98
N GLN A 89 28.40 -6.50 -4.55
CA GLN A 89 29.46 -7.19 -3.83
C GLN A 89 30.83 -6.69 -4.27
N GLY A 90 31.45 -5.85 -3.43
CA GLY A 90 32.90 -5.60 -3.39
C GLY A 90 33.61 -5.47 -4.74
N GLY A 91 33.03 -4.75 -5.69
CA GLY A 91 33.61 -4.52 -7.01
C GLY A 91 34.77 -3.52 -6.96
N GLY A 92 35.89 -3.84 -7.61
CA GLY A 92 36.95 -2.86 -7.86
C GLY A 92 36.57 -1.91 -9.00
N GLU A 93 37.18 -0.71 -9.02
CA GLU A 93 37.09 0.21 -10.15
C GLU A 93 37.65 -0.46 -11.41
N GLN A 94 36.77 -0.91 -12.29
CA GLN A 94 37.09 -1.26 -13.66
C GLN A 94 36.38 -0.22 -14.53
N GLY A 95 37.16 0.54 -15.30
CA GLY A 95 36.58 1.48 -16.26
C GLY A 95 35.91 0.73 -17.42
N ALA A 96 34.95 1.40 -18.05
CA ALA A 96 34.22 0.98 -19.22
C ALA A 96 35.13 0.32 -20.24
N PRO A 97 34.85 -0.94 -20.66
CA PRO A 97 35.33 -1.36 -21.97
C PRO A 97 34.81 -0.41 -23.07
N PRO A 98 35.44 -0.38 -24.25
CA PRO A 98 34.80 0.21 -25.42
C PRO A 98 33.44 -0.45 -25.67
N LEU A 99 32.43 0.33 -26.08
CA LEU A 99 31.07 -0.18 -26.31
C LEU A 99 31.02 -1.38 -27.26
N GLU A 100 31.84 -1.39 -28.31
CA GLU A 100 31.89 -2.51 -29.26
C GLU A 100 32.40 -3.81 -28.60
N ASP A 101 33.43 -3.70 -27.75
CA ASP A 101 33.96 -4.83 -26.99
C ASP A 101 32.96 -5.31 -25.93
N TYR A 102 32.19 -4.39 -25.37
CA TYR A 102 31.12 -4.72 -24.43
C TYR A 102 29.97 -5.46 -25.09
N GLU A 103 29.51 -4.99 -26.24
CA GLU A 103 28.45 -5.64 -27.01
C GLU A 103 28.85 -7.06 -27.44
N ALA A 104 30.12 -7.26 -27.79
CA ALA A 104 30.65 -8.60 -28.05
C ALA A 104 30.56 -9.53 -26.82
N GLN A 105 30.83 -8.99 -25.62
CA GLN A 105 30.69 -9.74 -24.35
C GLN A 105 29.22 -10.02 -24.02
N LEU A 106 28.31 -9.07 -24.23
CA LEU A 106 26.87 -9.28 -24.08
C LEU A 106 26.38 -10.40 -24.99
N VAL A 107 26.75 -10.38 -26.27
CA VAL A 107 26.36 -11.44 -27.22
C VAL A 107 26.91 -12.81 -26.79
N ALA A 108 28.12 -12.86 -26.23
CA ALA A 108 28.69 -14.11 -25.72
C ALA A 108 28.00 -14.62 -24.43
N ALA A 109 27.41 -13.71 -23.63
CA ALA A 109 26.68 -14.04 -22.41
C ALA A 109 25.20 -14.43 -22.65
N LEU A 110 24.68 -14.17 -23.84
CA LEU A 110 23.29 -14.42 -24.23
C LEU A 110 23.12 -15.73 -25.03
N PRO A 111 21.88 -16.22 -25.20
CA PRO A 111 21.61 -17.39 -26.04
C PRO A 111 22.15 -17.25 -27.47
N ALA A 112 22.53 -18.38 -28.07
CA ALA A 112 23.03 -18.38 -29.45
C ALA A 112 21.94 -17.94 -30.45
N GLY A 113 22.30 -17.08 -31.40
CA GLY A 113 21.35 -16.60 -32.43
C GLY A 113 20.47 -15.42 -32.00
N THR A 114 20.71 -14.82 -30.83
CA THR A 114 20.05 -13.56 -30.44
C THR A 114 20.49 -12.41 -31.34
N ARG A 115 19.53 -11.57 -31.74
CA ARG A 115 19.77 -10.26 -32.33
C ARG A 115 19.70 -9.20 -31.22
N LEU A 116 20.81 -8.53 -30.99
CA LEU A 116 20.90 -7.42 -30.05
C LEU A 116 20.59 -6.12 -30.79
N VAL A 117 19.63 -5.33 -30.28
CA VAL A 117 19.31 -4.00 -30.81
C VAL A 117 19.67 -2.95 -29.77
N ARG A 118 20.60 -2.06 -30.12
CA ARG A 118 20.98 -0.93 -29.27
C ARG A 118 19.96 0.19 -29.43
N SER A 119 19.61 0.80 -28.30
CA SER A 119 18.91 2.08 -28.20
C SER A 119 19.70 2.99 -27.28
N LEU A 120 19.57 4.30 -27.46
CA LEU A 120 20.16 5.29 -26.57
C LEU A 120 19.03 6.00 -25.85
N SER A 121 19.16 6.17 -24.54
CA SER A 121 18.22 6.95 -23.74
C SER A 121 18.94 8.05 -22.99
N GLY A 122 18.35 9.23 -22.96
CA GLY A 122 18.87 10.38 -22.25
C GLY A 122 17.77 11.40 -21.98
N ALA A 123 18.13 12.51 -21.36
CA ALA A 123 17.23 13.64 -21.22
C ALA A 123 17.46 14.65 -22.35
N ALA A 124 16.38 15.27 -22.84
CA ALA A 124 16.47 16.41 -23.75
C ALA A 124 15.49 17.51 -23.33
N HIS A 125 15.84 18.74 -23.65
CA HIS A 125 14.97 19.90 -23.46
C HIS A 125 14.10 20.08 -24.71
N VAL A 126 12.78 19.98 -24.55
CA VAL A 126 11.81 20.01 -25.65
C VAL A 126 10.99 21.28 -25.58
N VAL A 127 10.95 22.03 -26.69
CA VAL A 127 10.25 23.31 -26.82
C VAL A 127 9.17 23.20 -27.91
N SER A 128 8.00 23.78 -27.63
CA SER A 128 6.89 23.91 -28.58
C SER A 128 6.65 25.38 -28.88
N GLY A 129 7.19 25.85 -30.02
CA GLY A 129 7.10 27.24 -30.47
C GLY A 129 7.70 28.29 -29.51
N ASP A 130 7.47 29.57 -29.80
CA ASP A 130 8.13 30.70 -29.11
C ASP A 130 7.58 31.03 -27.69
N ARG A 131 6.58 30.28 -27.18
CA ARG A 131 5.82 30.68 -25.96
C ARG A 131 5.80 29.66 -24.83
N ASP A 132 6.23 28.42 -25.06
CA ASP A 132 6.36 27.43 -24.00
C ASP A 132 7.82 27.47 -23.51
N PRO A 133 8.11 27.67 -22.20
CA PRO A 133 9.49 27.69 -21.67
C PRO A 133 10.31 26.41 -21.92
N GLY A 134 9.71 25.40 -22.55
CA GLY A 134 10.32 24.11 -22.79
C GLY A 134 10.39 23.27 -21.53
N ARG A 135 10.57 21.96 -21.71
CA ARG A 135 10.51 20.98 -20.64
C ARG A 135 11.51 19.87 -20.89
N ASN A 136 12.12 19.37 -19.83
CA ASN A 136 12.96 18.18 -19.92
C ASN A 136 12.09 16.94 -20.07
N ALA A 137 12.37 16.17 -21.12
CA ALA A 137 11.70 14.91 -21.44
C ALA A 137 12.73 13.77 -21.51
N GLY A 138 12.32 12.56 -21.14
CA GLY A 138 13.11 11.36 -21.43
C GLY A 138 13.00 11.02 -22.93
N VAL A 139 14.12 11.06 -23.64
CA VAL A 139 14.17 10.70 -25.06
C VAL A 139 14.73 9.30 -25.22
N LEU A 140 14.07 8.50 -26.04
CA LEU A 140 14.59 7.22 -26.51
C LEU A 140 14.88 7.31 -28.01
N GLN A 141 16.14 7.06 -28.37
CA GLN A 141 16.59 6.95 -29.74
C GLN A 141 16.75 5.47 -30.10
N LEU A 142 16.14 5.04 -31.20
CA LEU A 142 16.19 3.65 -31.65
C LEU A 142 16.18 3.52 -33.18
N PRO A 143 16.71 2.40 -33.73
CA PRO A 143 16.69 2.14 -35.16
C PRO A 143 15.26 2.15 -35.69
N THR A 144 15.02 2.88 -36.79
CA THR A 144 13.68 3.08 -37.37
C THR A 144 12.98 1.76 -37.69
N ALA A 145 13.75 0.75 -38.12
CA ALA A 145 13.23 -0.59 -38.45
C ALA A 145 12.70 -1.37 -37.25
N ASP A 146 13.09 -1.01 -36.02
CA ASP A 146 12.76 -1.74 -34.79
C ASP A 146 11.73 -1.01 -33.91
N ILE A 147 11.35 0.24 -34.24
CA ILE A 147 10.39 1.04 -33.45
C ILE A 147 9.07 0.30 -33.23
N GLU A 148 8.49 -0.28 -34.28
CA GLU A 148 7.22 -0.99 -34.18
C GLU A 148 7.32 -2.23 -33.27
N ALA A 149 8.46 -2.91 -33.27
CA ALA A 149 8.67 -4.15 -32.52
C ALA A 149 8.98 -3.89 -31.03
N LEU A 150 9.63 -2.77 -30.72
CA LEU A 150 10.16 -2.47 -29.38
C LEU A 150 9.29 -1.51 -28.57
N ILE A 151 8.39 -0.74 -29.20
CA ILE A 151 7.50 0.18 -28.50
C ILE A 151 6.14 -0.50 -28.27
N PRO A 152 5.79 -0.90 -27.03
CA PRO A 152 4.58 -1.65 -26.72
C PRO A 152 3.33 -0.76 -26.63
N ALA A 153 3.18 0.19 -27.55
CA ALA A 153 2.06 1.12 -27.58
C ALA A 153 1.55 1.32 -29.01
N PRO A 154 0.21 1.26 -29.24
CA PRO A 154 -0.34 1.54 -30.54
C PRO A 154 -0.26 3.04 -30.84
N ILE A 155 -0.17 3.38 -32.12
CA ILE A 155 -0.22 4.76 -32.59
C ILE A 155 -1.67 5.25 -32.53
N ALA A 156 -1.92 6.29 -31.75
CA ALA A 156 -3.24 6.92 -31.65
C ALA A 156 -3.53 7.82 -32.86
N ALA A 157 -2.51 8.53 -33.37
CA ALA A 157 -2.59 9.39 -34.52
C ALA A 157 -1.26 9.44 -35.29
N GLY A 158 -1.31 9.60 -36.61
CA GLY A 158 -0.12 9.73 -37.46
C GLY A 158 0.52 8.38 -37.83
N SER A 159 1.84 8.39 -38.01
CA SER A 159 2.64 7.22 -38.40
C SER A 159 3.93 7.13 -37.57
N LEU A 160 4.65 6.01 -37.68
CA LEU A 160 6.00 5.91 -37.14
C LEU A 160 6.93 6.88 -37.89
N PRO A 161 7.99 7.37 -37.22
CA PRO A 161 9.05 8.11 -37.89
C PRO A 161 9.63 7.27 -39.02
N SER A 162 9.77 7.88 -40.18
CA SER A 162 10.36 7.31 -41.40
C SER A 162 11.64 8.05 -41.81
N GLN A 163 11.79 9.29 -41.34
CA GLN A 163 12.91 10.17 -41.61
C GLN A 163 13.56 10.66 -40.30
N THR A 164 14.73 11.28 -40.40
CA THR A 164 15.52 11.77 -39.26
C THR A 164 15.03 13.13 -38.72
N ASP A 165 14.14 13.81 -39.43
CA ASP A 165 13.48 15.05 -39.03
C ASP A 165 12.09 14.81 -38.40
N GLU A 166 11.77 13.55 -38.10
CA GLU A 166 10.48 13.15 -37.56
C GLU A 166 10.61 12.65 -36.11
N VAL A 167 9.60 12.97 -35.29
CA VAL A 167 9.53 12.56 -33.88
C VAL A 167 8.19 11.91 -33.57
N LEU A 168 8.21 10.97 -32.63
CA LEU A 168 7.04 10.31 -32.09
C LEU A 168 6.89 10.72 -30.62
N LEU A 169 5.69 11.18 -30.24
CA LEU A 169 5.40 11.66 -28.88
C LEU A 169 4.43 10.73 -28.17
N SER A 170 4.56 10.61 -26.85
CA SER A 170 3.49 10.04 -26.03
C SER A 170 2.27 10.97 -25.98
N ASP A 171 1.06 10.43 -25.84
CA ASP A 171 -0.17 11.23 -25.71
C ASP A 171 -0.11 12.27 -24.57
N ALA A 172 0.53 11.91 -23.45
CA ALA A 172 0.73 12.81 -22.32
C ALA A 172 1.59 14.02 -22.71
N TRP A 173 2.66 13.80 -23.46
CA TRP A 173 3.57 14.85 -23.91
C TRP A 173 3.02 15.70 -25.05
N ALA A 174 2.32 15.09 -26.02
CA ALA A 174 1.61 15.82 -27.06
C ALA A 174 0.59 16.81 -26.43
N ARG A 175 -0.18 16.37 -25.43
CA ARG A 175 -1.10 17.26 -24.69
C ARG A 175 -0.39 18.30 -23.82
N ALA A 176 0.72 17.94 -23.18
CA ALA A 176 1.47 18.86 -22.33
C ALA A 176 2.10 20.01 -23.14
N LEU A 177 2.60 19.71 -24.34
CA LEU A 177 3.18 20.68 -25.29
C LEU A 177 2.12 21.36 -26.16
N GLY A 178 0.89 20.86 -26.18
CA GLY A 178 -0.20 21.38 -27.00
C GLY A 178 0.00 21.17 -28.50
N VAL A 179 0.73 20.12 -28.90
CA VAL A 179 1.09 19.82 -30.29
C VAL A 179 0.36 18.57 -30.80
N GLY A 180 0.12 18.53 -32.11
CA GLY A 180 -0.44 17.39 -32.83
C GLY A 180 0.46 16.93 -33.97
N VAL A 181 -0.01 15.93 -34.72
CA VAL A 181 0.70 15.41 -35.89
C VAL A 181 0.84 16.51 -36.95
N GLY A 182 2.07 16.75 -37.40
CA GLY A 182 2.44 17.79 -38.37
C GLY A 182 2.87 19.13 -37.76
N ASP A 183 2.80 19.29 -36.44
CA ASP A 183 3.40 20.44 -35.76
C ASP A 183 4.90 20.20 -35.54
N ASP A 184 5.69 21.28 -35.42
CA ASP A 184 7.12 21.21 -35.18
C ASP A 184 7.45 21.41 -33.69
N ILE A 185 8.42 20.65 -33.20
CA ILE A 185 9.03 20.84 -31.88
C ILE A 185 10.54 20.98 -32.02
N THR A 186 11.15 21.75 -31.13
CA THR A 186 12.61 21.87 -31.08
C THR A 186 13.14 21.05 -29.91
N VAL A 187 14.07 20.14 -30.18
CA VAL A 187 14.71 19.29 -29.18
C VAL A 187 16.17 19.71 -29.03
N GLY A 188 16.52 20.22 -27.85
CA GLY A 188 17.88 20.59 -27.47
C GLY A 188 18.49 19.57 -26.52
N VAL A 189 19.76 19.22 -26.74
CA VAL A 189 20.51 18.31 -25.86
C VAL A 189 21.81 18.98 -25.44
N GLY A 190 21.96 19.25 -24.14
CA GLY A 190 23.11 19.96 -23.59
C GLY A 190 23.35 21.30 -24.29
N GLU A 191 24.61 21.62 -24.57
CA GLU A 191 25.04 22.79 -25.36
C GLU A 191 25.01 22.53 -26.89
N GLY A 192 24.50 21.37 -27.32
CA GLY A 192 24.40 21.01 -28.73
C GLY A 192 23.46 21.93 -29.51
N THR A 193 23.59 21.94 -30.83
CA THR A 193 22.65 22.65 -31.70
C THR A 193 21.26 22.03 -31.58
N PRO A 194 20.23 22.81 -31.21
CA PRO A 194 18.86 22.30 -31.16
C PRO A 194 18.42 21.79 -32.53
N VAL A 195 17.64 20.71 -32.54
CA VAL A 195 17.11 20.06 -33.74
C VAL A 195 15.61 20.28 -33.81
N ASP A 196 15.14 20.84 -34.91
CA ASP A 196 13.71 20.97 -35.20
C ASP A 196 13.20 19.65 -35.79
N LEU A 197 12.14 19.09 -35.18
CA LEU A 197 11.55 17.82 -35.54
C LEU A 197 10.04 17.97 -35.73
N ALA A 198 9.52 17.43 -36.83
CA ALA A 198 8.09 17.37 -37.10
C ALA A 198 7.44 16.18 -36.38
N VAL A 199 6.33 16.42 -35.69
CA VAL A 199 5.58 15.37 -34.99
C VAL A 199 4.92 14.45 -36.02
N SER A 200 5.52 13.29 -36.27
CA SER A 200 5.03 12.28 -37.22
C SER A 200 3.88 11.44 -36.67
N GLY A 201 3.84 11.26 -35.34
CA GLY A 201 2.83 10.46 -34.68
C GLY A 201 2.72 10.70 -33.18
N VAL A 202 1.59 10.28 -32.63
CA VAL A 202 1.30 10.29 -31.20
C VAL A 202 0.91 8.87 -30.75
N LEU A 203 1.61 8.34 -29.75
CA LEU A 203 1.34 7.04 -29.13
C LEU A 203 0.13 7.13 -28.21
N ALA A 204 -0.69 6.08 -28.21
CA ALA A 204 -1.80 5.97 -27.26
C ALA A 204 -1.30 5.89 -25.82
N PRO A 205 -2.12 6.31 -24.83
CA PRO A 205 -1.77 6.18 -23.42
C PRO A 205 -1.46 4.72 -23.05
N ALA A 206 -0.22 4.46 -22.67
CA ALA A 206 0.25 3.16 -22.21
C ALA A 206 1.31 3.31 -21.11
N ARG A 207 1.55 2.22 -20.37
CA ARG A 207 2.53 2.18 -19.28
C ARG A 207 3.93 2.02 -19.86
N SER A 208 4.92 2.63 -19.21
CA SER A 208 6.35 2.47 -19.53
C SER A 208 6.75 2.90 -20.96
N VAL A 209 5.95 3.75 -21.60
CA VAL A 209 6.27 4.33 -22.91
C VAL A 209 7.21 5.52 -22.72
N PRO A 210 8.28 5.65 -23.50
CA PRO A 210 9.12 6.84 -23.50
C PRO A 210 8.35 8.11 -23.85
N ASP A 211 8.80 9.25 -23.33
CA ASP A 211 8.13 10.53 -23.54
C ASP A 211 8.21 10.99 -25.00
N VAL A 212 9.43 10.89 -25.55
CA VAL A 212 9.82 11.29 -26.91
C VAL A 212 10.64 10.17 -27.53
N ILE A 213 10.32 9.83 -28.77
CA ILE A 213 11.02 8.79 -29.54
C ILE A 213 11.50 9.38 -30.86
N VAL A 214 12.79 9.20 -31.15
CA VAL A 214 13.44 9.67 -32.37
C VAL A 214 14.15 8.51 -33.09
N ALA A 215 14.37 8.67 -34.38
CA ALA A 215 15.15 7.74 -35.18
C ALA A 215 16.63 7.75 -34.78
N GLU A 216 17.33 6.66 -35.05
CA GLU A 216 18.78 6.56 -34.86
C GLU A 216 19.55 7.65 -35.66
N GLY A 217 20.56 8.24 -35.03
CA GLY A 217 21.40 9.28 -35.64
C GLY A 217 20.81 10.70 -35.63
N VAL A 218 19.69 10.92 -34.92
CA VAL A 218 19.06 12.24 -34.83
C VAL A 218 19.68 13.10 -33.73
N LEU A 219 19.86 12.54 -32.53
CA LEU A 219 20.35 13.28 -31.36
C LEU A 219 21.76 12.86 -30.96
N TRP A 220 22.06 11.57 -31.04
CA TRP A 220 23.33 11.01 -30.55
C TRP A 220 23.92 10.00 -31.53
N ASP A 221 25.24 10.08 -31.77
CA ASP A 221 25.98 9.09 -32.56
C ASP A 221 26.52 7.96 -31.67
N ALA A 222 27.13 8.32 -30.53
CA ALA A 222 27.57 7.38 -29.49
C ALA A 222 27.46 8.01 -28.08
N PRO A 223 27.32 7.21 -27.00
CA PRO A 223 27.34 7.70 -25.62
C PRO A 223 28.54 8.61 -25.31
N GLU A 224 29.74 8.23 -25.80
CA GLU A 224 31.00 8.97 -25.62
C GLU A 224 31.01 10.33 -26.34
N THR A 225 30.11 10.54 -27.31
CA THR A 225 29.99 11.80 -28.07
C THR A 225 28.96 12.76 -27.48
N ALA A 226 28.29 12.38 -26.38
CA ALA A 226 27.36 13.26 -25.68
C ALA A 226 28.09 14.51 -25.18
N SER A 227 27.40 15.66 -25.23
CA SER A 227 27.94 16.90 -24.69
C SER A 227 28.26 16.73 -23.20
N PRO A 228 29.32 17.39 -22.68
CA PRO A 228 29.62 17.40 -21.26
C PRO A 228 28.38 17.73 -20.42
N GLY A 229 28.08 16.92 -19.41
CA GLY A 229 26.90 17.09 -18.55
C GLY A 229 25.60 16.44 -19.07
N VAL A 230 25.60 15.83 -20.26
CA VAL A 230 24.46 15.04 -20.77
C VAL A 230 24.74 13.56 -20.55
N GLU A 231 23.95 12.93 -19.67
CA GLU A 231 24.01 11.48 -19.49
C GLU A 231 23.19 10.79 -20.60
N VAL A 232 23.89 10.04 -21.45
CA VAL A 232 23.29 9.19 -22.49
C VAL A 232 23.64 7.74 -22.16
N SER A 233 22.62 6.98 -21.76
CA SER A 233 22.77 5.58 -21.40
C SER A 233 22.42 4.68 -22.58
N PRO A 234 23.29 3.73 -22.96
CA PRO A 234 22.91 2.66 -23.87
C PRO A 234 21.92 1.71 -23.19
N ARG A 235 21.00 1.19 -23.98
CA ARG A 235 20.05 0.15 -23.61
C ARG A 235 19.98 -0.86 -24.73
N TRP A 236 20.02 -2.15 -24.39
CA TRP A 236 19.96 -3.20 -25.39
C TRP A 236 18.69 -4.03 -25.28
N TRP A 237 18.12 -4.34 -26.44
CA TRP A 237 16.96 -5.21 -26.58
C TRP A 237 17.40 -6.54 -27.16
N VAL A 238 17.07 -7.62 -26.46
CA VAL A 238 17.41 -8.98 -26.87
C VAL A 238 16.24 -9.58 -27.62
N LEU A 239 16.43 -9.78 -28.93
CA LEU A 239 15.43 -10.36 -29.82
C LEU A 239 15.86 -11.77 -30.23
N GLY A 240 14.93 -12.71 -30.21
CA GLY A 240 15.21 -14.11 -30.53
C GLY A 240 14.09 -15.05 -30.10
N GLU A 241 14.22 -16.31 -30.50
CA GLU A 241 13.30 -17.38 -30.11
C GLU A 241 13.65 -17.99 -28.74
N ASP A 242 14.95 -18.01 -28.41
CA ASP A 242 15.46 -18.59 -27.17
C ASP A 242 15.24 -17.68 -25.95
N ALA A 243 14.90 -18.31 -24.83
CA ALA A 243 14.63 -17.62 -23.57
C ALA A 243 15.91 -17.17 -22.86
N VAL A 244 15.92 -15.94 -22.34
CA VAL A 244 17.00 -15.42 -21.49
C VAL A 244 16.78 -15.92 -20.04
N THR A 245 17.31 -17.10 -19.72
CA THR A 245 17.24 -17.72 -18.38
C THR A 245 18.00 -16.95 -17.29
N TRP A 246 17.82 -17.36 -16.02
CA TRP A 246 18.51 -16.71 -14.88
C TRP A 246 20.03 -16.78 -14.99
N SER A 247 20.59 -17.87 -15.54
CA SER A 247 22.03 -17.98 -15.77
C SER A 247 22.58 -16.92 -16.73
N HIS A 248 21.82 -16.54 -17.75
CA HIS A 248 22.21 -15.45 -18.64
C HIS A 248 22.11 -14.10 -17.94
N VAL A 249 21.08 -13.89 -17.11
CA VAL A 249 20.96 -12.68 -16.27
C VAL A 249 22.19 -12.52 -15.39
N GLN A 250 22.61 -13.59 -14.70
CA GLN A 250 23.81 -13.55 -13.86
C GLN A 250 25.10 -13.30 -14.65
N ALA A 251 25.21 -13.86 -15.86
CA ALA A 251 26.36 -13.60 -16.74
C ALA A 251 26.42 -12.12 -17.15
N VAL A 252 25.29 -11.50 -17.48
CA VAL A 252 25.21 -10.07 -17.81
C VAL A 252 25.38 -9.19 -16.57
N ASN A 253 24.91 -9.60 -15.40
CA ASN A 253 25.19 -8.89 -14.15
C ASN A 253 26.68 -8.89 -13.81
N ALA A 254 27.40 -9.98 -14.11
CA ALA A 254 28.86 -10.02 -13.95
C ALA A 254 29.58 -9.05 -14.89
N LEU A 255 28.95 -8.65 -16.00
CA LEU A 255 29.39 -7.57 -16.90
C LEU A 255 28.93 -6.18 -16.44
N GLY A 256 28.17 -6.08 -15.35
CA GLY A 256 27.73 -4.82 -14.76
C GLY A 256 26.46 -4.22 -15.36
N SER A 257 25.60 -5.03 -15.99
CA SER A 257 24.29 -4.57 -16.47
C SER A 257 23.14 -5.29 -15.77
N VAL A 258 22.02 -4.58 -15.60
CA VAL A 258 20.74 -5.10 -15.11
C VAL A 258 19.97 -5.69 -16.29
N VAL A 259 19.31 -6.83 -16.10
CA VAL A 259 18.51 -7.49 -17.13
C VAL A 259 17.07 -7.66 -16.67
N PHE A 260 16.14 -7.10 -17.42
CA PHE A 260 14.72 -7.42 -17.33
C PHE A 260 14.39 -8.53 -18.33
N SER A 261 14.27 -9.78 -17.85
CA SER A 261 14.00 -10.96 -18.69
C SER A 261 12.55 -11.43 -18.62
N ARG A 262 11.94 -11.69 -19.79
CA ARG A 262 10.62 -12.31 -19.93
C ARG A 262 10.53 -13.64 -19.19
N ALA A 263 11.53 -14.51 -19.38
CA ALA A 263 11.50 -15.86 -18.82
C ALA A 263 11.58 -15.84 -17.29
N VAL A 264 12.48 -15.02 -16.74
CA VAL A 264 12.72 -14.93 -15.29
C VAL A 264 11.54 -14.28 -14.57
N VAL A 265 10.93 -13.24 -15.16
CA VAL A 265 9.78 -12.54 -14.55
C VAL A 265 8.52 -13.42 -14.58
N LEU A 266 8.32 -14.21 -15.65
CA LEU A 266 7.19 -15.13 -15.74
C LEU A 266 7.36 -16.38 -14.88
N ASP A 267 8.60 -16.86 -14.72
CA ASP A 267 8.94 -18.03 -13.90
C ASP A 267 10.24 -17.79 -13.10
N PRO A 268 10.15 -17.26 -11.87
CA PRO A 268 11.31 -16.98 -11.03
C PRO A 268 11.83 -18.22 -10.27
N SER A 269 11.49 -19.45 -10.71
CA SER A 269 11.85 -20.68 -9.98
C SER A 269 13.35 -20.94 -9.87
N GLU A 270 14.15 -20.42 -10.81
CA GLU A 270 15.61 -20.50 -10.80
C GLU A 270 16.27 -19.43 -9.91
N VAL A 271 15.53 -18.39 -9.52
CA VAL A 271 16.05 -17.28 -8.72
C VAL A 271 16.16 -17.70 -7.26
N PRO A 272 17.30 -17.46 -6.58
CA PRO A 272 17.44 -17.74 -5.16
C PRO A 272 16.35 -17.03 -4.35
N GLY A 273 15.69 -17.74 -3.43
CA GLY A 273 14.50 -17.21 -2.72
C GLY A 273 14.70 -15.88 -1.98
N ALA A 274 15.94 -15.54 -1.59
CA ALA A 274 16.28 -14.24 -1.00
C ALA A 274 16.17 -13.07 -1.99
N LEU A 275 16.37 -13.35 -3.29
CA LEU A 275 16.33 -12.40 -4.41
C LEU A 275 14.99 -12.45 -5.17
N VAL A 276 14.06 -13.35 -4.81
CA VAL A 276 12.72 -13.44 -5.41
C VAL A 276 11.80 -12.31 -4.90
N GLY A 277 12.16 -11.62 -3.81
CA GLY A 277 11.27 -10.68 -3.14
C GLY A 277 11.90 -9.32 -2.83
N GLY A 278 11.47 -8.29 -3.55
CA GLY A 278 11.41 -6.93 -3.00
C GLY A 278 10.43 -6.94 -1.81
N ALA A 279 10.84 -6.30 -0.69
CA ALA A 279 10.11 -6.13 0.57
C ALA A 279 8.72 -6.79 0.62
N SER A 280 8.68 -8.10 0.83
CA SER A 280 7.42 -8.84 0.98
C SER A 280 6.75 -8.42 2.29
N ILE A 281 5.86 -7.44 2.23
CA ILE A 281 5.04 -6.93 3.34
C ILE A 281 4.25 -8.03 4.08
N VAL A 282 4.17 -9.25 3.52
CA VAL A 282 3.35 -10.36 4.02
C VAL A 282 4.18 -11.59 4.43
N GLY A 283 5.51 -11.57 4.30
CA GLY A 283 6.35 -12.79 4.35
C GLY A 283 6.84 -13.24 5.73
N THR A 284 6.91 -12.37 6.75
CA THR A 284 7.44 -12.79 8.06
C THR A 284 6.32 -13.37 8.94
N ALA A 285 6.66 -14.41 9.72
CA ALA A 285 5.72 -15.04 10.67
C ALA A 285 5.08 -14.03 11.65
N GLY A 286 5.79 -12.92 11.94
CA GLY A 286 5.27 -11.79 12.72
C GLY A 286 4.11 -11.06 12.04
N THR A 287 4.21 -10.78 10.74
CA THR A 287 3.15 -10.09 9.99
C THR A 287 1.92 -10.97 9.80
N ALA A 288 2.10 -12.27 9.53
CA ALA A 288 0.98 -13.22 9.45
C ALA A 288 0.20 -13.32 10.76
N ALA A 289 0.90 -13.35 11.90
CA ALA A 289 0.28 -13.34 13.23
C ALA A 289 -0.49 -12.04 13.50
N LEU A 290 0.05 -10.89 13.09
CA LEU A 290 -0.60 -9.59 13.23
C LEU A 290 -1.87 -9.49 12.35
N VAL A 291 -1.79 -9.90 11.09
CA VAL A 291 -2.95 -9.92 10.17
C VAL A 291 -4.04 -10.85 10.70
N GLY A 292 -3.67 -12.05 11.16
CA GLY A 292 -4.60 -12.99 11.78
C GLY A 292 -5.27 -12.40 13.02
N ALA A 293 -4.52 -11.68 13.85
CA ALA A 293 -5.04 -11.02 15.03
C ALA A 293 -6.04 -9.89 14.71
N VAL A 294 -5.72 -9.02 13.76
CA VAL A 294 -6.62 -7.97 13.27
C VAL A 294 -7.91 -8.59 12.74
N ALA A 295 -7.81 -9.71 12.00
CA ALA A 295 -8.98 -10.42 11.52
C ALA A 295 -9.88 -10.97 12.64
N VAL A 296 -9.29 -11.46 13.74
CA VAL A 296 -10.04 -11.95 14.90
C VAL A 296 -10.77 -10.80 15.63
N VAL A 297 -10.12 -9.65 15.79
CA VAL A 297 -10.74 -8.45 16.40
C VAL A 297 -11.88 -7.94 15.52
N ALA A 298 -11.65 -7.78 14.21
CA ALA A 298 -12.69 -7.35 13.27
C ALA A 298 -13.90 -8.31 13.26
N LEU A 299 -13.66 -9.63 13.34
CA LEU A 299 -14.71 -10.64 13.47
C LEU A 299 -15.51 -10.46 14.77
N LEU A 300 -14.84 -10.20 15.89
CA LEU A 300 -15.48 -9.94 17.18
C LEU A 300 -16.38 -8.69 17.09
N GLU A 301 -15.86 -7.58 16.56
CA GLU A 301 -16.61 -6.34 16.37
C GLU A 301 -17.87 -6.54 15.52
N ALA A 302 -17.73 -7.24 14.40
CA ALA A 302 -18.87 -7.53 13.51
C ALA A 302 -19.96 -8.35 14.23
N VAL A 303 -19.57 -9.37 15.01
CA VAL A 303 -20.50 -10.17 15.81
C VAL A 303 -21.21 -9.31 16.86
N LEU A 304 -20.49 -8.43 17.54
CA LEU A 304 -21.04 -7.53 18.55
C LEU A 304 -22.01 -6.51 17.94
N LEU A 305 -21.70 -5.99 16.75
CA LEU A 305 -22.56 -5.05 16.04
C LEU A 305 -23.88 -5.72 15.60
N ILE A 306 -23.80 -6.93 15.08
CA ILE A 306 -24.95 -7.67 14.53
C ILE A 306 -25.81 -8.31 15.64
N GLY A 307 -25.22 -8.63 16.80
CA GLY A 307 -25.89 -9.27 17.94
C GLY A 307 -27.19 -8.59 18.41
N PRO A 308 -27.22 -7.26 18.65
CA PRO A 308 -28.42 -6.52 19.02
C PRO A 308 -29.56 -6.65 18.00
N ALA A 309 -29.24 -6.61 16.70
CA ALA A 309 -30.25 -6.74 15.64
C ALA A 309 -30.95 -8.11 15.70
N PHE A 310 -30.19 -9.19 15.86
CA PHE A 310 -30.76 -10.54 16.07
C PHE A 310 -31.49 -10.68 17.41
N ALA A 311 -30.99 -10.07 18.48
CA ALA A 311 -31.66 -10.10 19.78
C ALA A 311 -33.03 -9.39 19.75
N VAL A 312 -33.14 -8.27 19.04
CA VAL A 312 -34.42 -7.59 18.79
C VAL A 312 -35.30 -8.41 17.84
N GLY A 313 -34.72 -9.03 16.82
CA GLY A 313 -35.40 -9.92 15.87
C GLY A 313 -36.07 -11.12 16.53
N ALA A 314 -35.33 -11.85 17.38
CA ALA A 314 -35.81 -13.01 18.12
C ALA A 314 -36.95 -12.66 19.09
N ARG A 315 -36.96 -11.44 19.64
CA ARG A 315 -38.06 -10.96 20.49
C ARG A 315 -39.35 -10.78 19.73
N ARG A 316 -39.29 -10.25 18.50
CA ARG A 316 -40.49 -10.08 17.65
C ARG A 316 -41.07 -11.44 17.22
N GLN A 317 -40.20 -12.45 17.08
CA GLN A 317 -40.58 -13.84 16.76
C GLN A 317 -41.03 -14.66 17.98
N HIS A 318 -40.97 -14.11 19.20
CA HIS A 318 -41.18 -14.88 20.43
C HIS A 318 -42.54 -15.61 20.45
N ARG A 319 -43.61 -14.95 19.99
CA ARG A 319 -44.94 -15.54 19.87
C ARG A 319 -45.00 -16.62 18.78
N GLN A 320 -44.34 -16.42 17.64
CA GLN A 320 -44.28 -17.40 16.55
C GLN A 320 -43.53 -18.67 17.00
N LEU A 321 -42.40 -18.51 17.70
CA LEU A 321 -41.62 -19.61 18.26
C LEU A 321 -42.41 -20.35 19.35
N ALA A 322 -43.18 -19.63 20.18
CA ALA A 322 -44.05 -20.25 21.19
C ALA A 322 -45.20 -21.05 20.55
N MET A 323 -45.80 -20.57 19.46
CA MET A 323 -46.82 -21.34 18.72
C MET A 323 -46.22 -22.61 18.10
N LEU A 324 -45.00 -22.52 17.55
CA LEU A 324 -44.28 -23.67 17.00
C LEU A 324 -43.94 -24.70 18.10
N ALA A 325 -43.55 -24.23 19.28
CA ALA A 325 -43.33 -25.08 20.45
C ALA A 325 -44.64 -25.74 20.95
N ALA A 326 -45.76 -24.98 20.96
CA ALA A 326 -47.08 -25.48 21.35
C ALA A 326 -47.59 -26.58 20.39
N SER A 327 -47.20 -26.54 19.12
CA SER A 327 -47.49 -27.60 18.14
C SER A 327 -46.54 -28.81 18.21
N GLY A 328 -45.74 -28.94 19.28
CA GLY A 328 -44.87 -30.10 19.51
C GLY A 328 -43.44 -29.99 18.98
N ALA A 329 -42.96 -28.80 18.59
CA ALA A 329 -41.58 -28.65 18.12
C ALA A 329 -40.55 -28.78 19.26
N GLU A 330 -39.54 -29.62 19.06
CA GLU A 330 -38.41 -29.76 19.99
C GLU A 330 -37.57 -28.48 20.14
N ALA A 331 -36.94 -28.31 21.30
CA ALA A 331 -36.02 -27.21 21.59
C ALA A 331 -34.86 -27.09 20.56
N ARG A 332 -34.39 -28.21 20.00
CA ARG A 332 -33.38 -28.25 18.94
C ARG A 332 -33.92 -27.63 17.64
N THR A 333 -35.16 -27.94 17.28
CA THR A 333 -35.82 -27.39 16.09
C THR A 333 -36.00 -25.88 16.22
N LEU A 334 -36.41 -25.38 17.40
CA LEU A 334 -36.51 -23.94 17.67
C LEU A 334 -35.15 -23.23 17.53
N ARG A 335 -34.08 -23.83 18.03
CA ARG A 335 -32.71 -23.29 17.87
C ARG A 335 -32.29 -23.24 16.41
N HIS A 336 -32.54 -24.30 15.65
CA HIS A 336 -32.19 -24.37 14.22
C HIS A 336 -32.97 -23.36 13.39
N VAL A 337 -34.25 -23.10 13.70
CA VAL A 337 -35.05 -22.08 13.00
C VAL A 337 -34.38 -20.70 13.13
N VAL A 338 -34.00 -20.30 14.34
CA VAL A 338 -33.35 -19.00 14.59
C VAL A 338 -31.96 -18.94 13.94
N LEU A 339 -31.12 -19.97 14.11
CA LEU A 339 -29.79 -20.01 13.48
C LEU A 339 -29.86 -19.97 11.95
N LEU A 340 -30.71 -20.81 11.35
CA LEU A 340 -30.84 -20.88 9.89
C LEU A 340 -31.44 -19.60 9.32
N SER A 341 -32.34 -18.91 10.02
CA SER A 341 -32.80 -17.60 9.56
C SER A 341 -31.64 -16.61 9.41
N GLY A 342 -30.73 -16.52 10.39
CA GLY A 342 -29.55 -15.67 10.30
C GLY A 342 -28.59 -16.11 9.20
N VAL A 343 -28.27 -17.40 9.14
CA VAL A 343 -27.35 -17.97 8.15
C VAL A 343 -27.84 -17.78 6.72
N LEU A 344 -29.12 -18.05 6.44
CA LEU A 344 -29.68 -17.90 5.09
C LEU A 344 -29.74 -16.42 4.67
N THR A 345 -30.07 -15.52 5.61
CA THR A 345 -30.06 -14.08 5.30
C THR A 345 -28.65 -13.56 5.05
N ALA A 346 -27.67 -14.02 5.84
CA ALA A 346 -26.28 -13.64 5.69
C ALA A 346 -25.69 -14.19 4.39
N LEU A 347 -25.96 -15.46 4.06
CA LEU A 347 -25.53 -16.04 2.80
C LEU A 347 -26.05 -15.24 1.61
N ALA A 348 -27.36 -14.95 1.56
CA ALA A 348 -27.94 -14.16 0.49
C ALA A 348 -27.36 -12.73 0.44
N ALA A 349 -27.20 -12.08 1.60
CA ALA A 349 -26.65 -10.73 1.69
C ALA A 349 -25.17 -10.66 1.28
N SER A 350 -24.35 -11.60 1.73
CA SER A 350 -22.92 -11.69 1.40
C SER A 350 -22.72 -12.03 -0.08
N THR A 351 -23.50 -12.94 -0.66
CA THR A 351 -23.44 -13.21 -2.10
C THR A 351 -23.82 -11.96 -2.91
N ALA A 352 -24.90 -11.27 -2.53
CA ALA A 352 -25.29 -10.03 -3.19
C ALA A 352 -24.21 -8.94 -3.04
N ALA A 353 -23.62 -8.82 -1.85
CA ALA A 353 -22.56 -7.88 -1.55
C ALA A 353 -21.29 -8.13 -2.36
N VAL A 354 -20.93 -9.39 -2.61
CA VAL A 354 -19.81 -9.75 -3.52
C VAL A 354 -20.12 -9.24 -4.93
N LEU A 355 -21.31 -9.52 -5.46
CA LEU A 355 -21.69 -9.07 -6.80
C LEU A 355 -21.68 -7.54 -6.93
N THR A 356 -22.25 -6.84 -5.95
CA THR A 356 -22.26 -5.36 -5.95
C THR A 356 -20.87 -4.78 -5.68
N GLY A 357 -20.03 -5.45 -4.88
CA GLY A 357 -18.65 -5.04 -4.60
C GLY A 357 -17.76 -5.17 -5.84
N LEU A 358 -17.91 -6.25 -6.61
CA LEU A 358 -17.26 -6.38 -7.92
C LEU A 358 -17.74 -5.32 -8.89
N GLY A 359 -19.06 -5.07 -8.94
CA GLY A 359 -19.62 -3.97 -9.75
C GLY A 359 -19.04 -2.61 -9.36
N LEU A 360 -18.90 -2.34 -8.05
CA LEU A 360 -18.27 -1.11 -7.55
C LEU A 360 -16.79 -1.02 -7.99
N ALA A 361 -16.02 -2.10 -7.90
CA ALA A 361 -14.63 -2.12 -8.35
C ALA A 361 -14.51 -1.82 -9.87
N VAL A 362 -15.42 -2.35 -10.69
CA VAL A 362 -15.48 -2.05 -12.12
C VAL A 362 -15.78 -0.57 -12.36
N VAL A 363 -16.75 0.00 -11.64
CA VAL A 363 -17.08 1.43 -11.74
C VAL A 363 -15.90 2.31 -11.32
N VAL A 364 -15.26 1.99 -10.20
CA VAL A 364 -14.08 2.73 -9.72
C VAL A 364 -12.95 2.67 -10.74
N ARG A 365 -12.65 1.49 -11.31
CA ARG A 365 -11.65 1.35 -12.36
C ARG A 365 -11.98 2.16 -13.62
N ALA A 366 -13.25 2.16 -14.04
CA ALA A 366 -13.70 2.91 -15.21
C ALA A 366 -13.57 4.42 -14.98
N VAL A 367 -14.03 4.93 -13.83
CA VAL A 367 -13.88 6.34 -13.46
C VAL A 367 -12.41 6.72 -13.32
N ALA A 368 -11.59 5.87 -12.72
CA ALA A 368 -10.16 6.14 -12.57
C ALA A 368 -9.44 6.26 -13.92
N GLY A 369 -9.82 5.48 -14.94
CA GLY A 369 -9.30 5.61 -16.29
C GLY A 369 -9.84 6.79 -17.09
N LEU A 370 -10.91 7.47 -16.62
CA LEU A 370 -11.41 8.71 -17.21
C LEU A 370 -10.76 9.96 -16.57
N VAL A 371 -10.37 9.84 -15.30
CA VAL A 371 -9.81 10.96 -14.51
C VAL A 371 -8.29 11.02 -14.62
N ASN A 372 -7.61 9.87 -14.77
CA ASN A 372 -6.16 9.80 -14.83
C ASN A 372 -5.73 9.31 -16.21
N ASP A 373 -4.69 9.94 -16.76
CA ASP A 373 -4.11 9.56 -18.06
C ASP A 373 -3.59 8.12 -18.07
N LEU A 374 -3.05 7.67 -16.93
CA LEU A 374 -2.69 6.28 -16.67
C LEU A 374 -3.66 5.67 -15.66
N ASN A 375 -4.37 4.62 -16.08
CA ASN A 375 -5.31 3.95 -15.19
C ASN A 375 -4.54 3.29 -14.03
N PRO A 376 -4.80 3.66 -12.76
CA PRO A 376 -4.13 3.05 -11.61
C PRO A 376 -4.45 1.56 -11.43
N PHE A 377 -5.45 1.03 -12.14
CA PHE A 377 -5.88 -0.37 -12.08
C PHE A 377 -5.73 -1.06 -13.45
N PRO A 378 -4.52 -1.49 -13.85
CA PRO A 378 -4.23 -1.98 -15.20
C PRO A 378 -5.09 -3.18 -15.60
N ALA A 379 -5.13 -4.23 -14.78
CA ALA A 379 -6.03 -5.37 -14.96
C ALA A 379 -7.03 -5.47 -13.82
N LEU A 380 -8.30 -5.74 -14.15
CA LEU A 380 -9.27 -6.15 -13.16
C LEU A 380 -8.95 -7.58 -12.68
N ARG A 381 -8.31 -7.69 -11.52
CA ARG A 381 -8.01 -8.99 -10.90
C ARG A 381 -9.06 -9.33 -9.85
N VAL A 382 -9.91 -10.28 -10.18
CA VAL A 382 -10.93 -10.80 -9.26
C VAL A 382 -10.31 -11.88 -8.37
N PRO A 383 -10.21 -11.68 -7.04
CA PRO A 383 -9.60 -12.65 -6.15
C PRO A 383 -10.55 -13.81 -5.84
N LEU A 384 -10.63 -14.77 -6.76
CA LEU A 384 -11.57 -15.91 -6.68
C LEU A 384 -11.46 -16.73 -5.38
N TRP A 385 -10.30 -16.73 -4.72
CA TRP A 385 -10.08 -17.40 -3.44
C TRP A 385 -10.54 -16.54 -2.23
N VAL A 386 -10.48 -15.21 -2.32
CA VAL A 386 -10.94 -14.28 -1.27
C VAL A 386 -12.46 -14.19 -1.24
N LEU A 387 -13.12 -14.20 -2.39
CA LEU A 387 -14.59 -14.08 -2.46
C LEU A 387 -15.35 -15.11 -1.61
N PRO A 388 -15.10 -16.44 -1.73
CA PRO A 388 -15.78 -17.43 -0.90
C PRO A 388 -15.39 -17.29 0.58
N LEU A 389 -14.17 -16.83 0.89
CA LEU A 389 -13.74 -16.57 2.27
C LEU A 389 -14.54 -15.41 2.89
N LEU A 390 -14.77 -14.32 2.15
CA LEU A 390 -15.59 -13.19 2.61
C LEU A 390 -17.06 -13.60 2.82
N VAL A 391 -17.61 -14.43 1.94
CA VAL A 391 -18.96 -14.99 2.13
C VAL A 391 -19.02 -15.90 3.35
N ALA A 392 -18.05 -16.81 3.50
CA ALA A 392 -17.95 -17.68 4.66
C ALA A 392 -17.84 -16.86 5.95
N MET A 393 -17.01 -15.81 5.95
CA MET A 393 -16.86 -14.89 7.07
C MET A 393 -18.19 -14.22 7.43
N GLY A 394 -18.90 -13.64 6.47
CA GLY A 394 -20.22 -13.03 6.71
C GLY A 394 -21.24 -14.00 7.31
N VAL A 395 -21.24 -15.25 6.83
CA VAL A 395 -22.09 -16.32 7.37
C VAL A 395 -21.68 -16.70 8.80
N LEU A 396 -20.38 -16.84 9.08
CA LEU A 396 -19.85 -17.16 10.41
C LEU A 396 -20.17 -16.08 11.43
N VAL A 397 -19.99 -14.80 11.06
CA VAL A 397 -20.35 -13.64 11.88
C VAL A 397 -21.84 -13.68 12.23
N ALA A 398 -22.71 -13.87 11.23
CA ALA A 398 -24.15 -13.91 11.46
C ALA A 398 -24.58 -15.12 12.30
N ALA A 399 -23.95 -16.29 12.09
CA ALA A 399 -24.19 -17.48 12.90
C ALA A 399 -23.77 -17.25 14.36
N GLY A 400 -22.61 -16.62 14.59
CA GLY A 400 -22.12 -16.23 15.91
C GLY A 400 -23.07 -15.27 16.62
N ALA A 401 -23.51 -14.22 15.93
CA ALA A 401 -24.45 -13.24 16.46
C ALA A 401 -25.83 -13.83 16.77
N ALA A 402 -26.32 -14.77 15.93
CA ALA A 402 -27.59 -15.45 16.13
C ALA A 402 -27.55 -16.56 17.21
N TRP A 403 -26.35 -17.00 17.62
CA TRP A 403 -26.19 -18.15 18.51
C TRP A 403 -26.81 -17.97 19.89
N LEU A 404 -26.58 -16.81 20.52
CA LEU A 404 -27.11 -16.52 21.85
C LEU A 404 -28.64 -16.34 21.82
N PRO A 405 -29.23 -15.56 20.88
CA PRO A 405 -30.69 -15.54 20.66
C PRO A 405 -31.28 -16.94 20.40
N ALA A 406 -30.63 -17.77 19.58
CA ALA A 406 -31.11 -19.11 19.27
C ALA A 406 -31.10 -20.04 20.49
N ARG A 407 -30.07 -19.94 21.35
CA ARG A 407 -30.04 -20.67 22.64
C ARG A 407 -31.15 -20.23 23.58
N ARG A 408 -31.52 -18.95 23.59
CA ARG A 408 -32.65 -18.44 24.40
C ARG A 408 -34.00 -18.88 23.84
N ALA A 409 -34.14 -18.90 22.51
CA ALA A 409 -35.35 -19.38 21.82
C ALA A 409 -35.68 -20.85 22.14
N ALA A 410 -34.65 -21.68 22.35
CA ALA A 410 -34.82 -23.07 22.74
C ALA A 410 -35.40 -23.27 24.16
N ARG A 411 -35.45 -22.22 24.99
CA ARG A 411 -35.91 -22.24 26.39
C ARG A 411 -37.11 -21.33 26.61
N VAL A 412 -37.91 -21.10 25.56
CA VAL A 412 -39.10 -20.25 25.64
C VAL A 412 -40.16 -20.91 26.52
N ASP A 413 -40.65 -20.17 27.52
CA ASP A 413 -41.83 -20.55 28.29
C ASP A 413 -43.08 -20.30 27.45
N VAL A 414 -43.68 -21.39 26.95
CA VAL A 414 -44.84 -21.34 26.04
C VAL A 414 -46.03 -20.64 26.69
N VAL A 415 -46.30 -20.91 27.96
CA VAL A 415 -47.44 -20.33 28.68
C VAL A 415 -47.22 -18.85 28.94
N ALA A 416 -46.03 -18.45 29.40
CA ALA A 416 -45.72 -17.04 29.59
C ALA A 416 -45.71 -16.26 28.26
N ALA A 417 -45.18 -16.85 27.19
CA ALA A 417 -45.12 -16.25 25.87
C ALA A 417 -46.51 -16.01 25.26
N LEU A 418 -47.42 -16.97 25.39
CA LEU A 418 -48.81 -16.86 24.91
C LEU A 418 -49.66 -15.95 25.81
N ALA A 419 -49.40 -15.93 27.12
CA ALA A 419 -50.08 -15.04 28.07
C ALA A 419 -49.58 -13.58 28.05
N GLY A 420 -48.59 -13.25 27.21
CA GLY A 420 -47.97 -11.93 27.15
C GLY A 420 -47.19 -11.53 28.42
N ARG A 421 -46.98 -12.48 29.35
CA ARG A 421 -46.23 -12.24 30.59
C ARG A 421 -44.73 -12.22 30.29
N ARG A 422 -44.06 -11.16 30.74
CA ARG A 422 -42.62 -10.98 30.53
C ARG A 422 -41.87 -11.64 31.68
N ALA A 423 -41.12 -12.71 31.39
CA ALA A 423 -40.16 -13.23 32.34
C ALA A 423 -38.96 -12.26 32.41
N ASP A 424 -38.80 -11.56 33.53
CA ASP A 424 -37.64 -10.70 33.75
C ASP A 424 -36.43 -11.60 34.10
N PRO A 425 -35.34 -11.58 33.31
CA PRO A 425 -34.20 -12.46 33.58
C PRO A 425 -33.58 -12.13 34.95
N ARG A 426 -33.33 -13.18 35.75
CA ARG A 426 -32.71 -13.04 37.08
C ARG A 426 -31.37 -12.30 36.97
N ARG A 427 -31.19 -11.26 37.80
CA ARG A 427 -29.97 -10.45 37.87
C ARG A 427 -28.80 -11.29 38.40
N ARG A 428 -27.84 -11.63 37.55
CA ARG A 428 -26.59 -12.27 37.97
C ARG A 428 -25.68 -11.23 38.62
N ARG A 429 -25.68 -11.17 39.95
CA ARG A 429 -24.96 -10.14 40.73
C ARG A 429 -23.43 -10.17 40.55
N GLY A 430 -22.84 -11.33 40.24
CA GLY A 430 -21.39 -11.47 40.05
C GLY A 430 -20.86 -11.13 38.64
N LEU A 431 -21.71 -11.05 37.63
CA LEU A 431 -21.30 -10.75 36.26
C LEU A 431 -20.60 -9.39 36.08
N PRO A 432 -21.06 -8.27 36.70
CA PRO A 432 -20.36 -7.00 36.56
C PRO A 432 -18.99 -6.99 37.24
N VAL A 433 -18.84 -7.67 38.38
CA VAL A 433 -17.55 -7.77 39.09
C VAL A 433 -16.56 -8.56 38.24
N LEU A 434 -16.97 -9.72 37.74
CA LEU A 434 -16.15 -10.51 36.82
C LEU A 434 -15.78 -9.70 35.56
N GLY A 435 -16.75 -9.00 34.97
CA GLY A 435 -16.49 -8.16 33.80
C GLY A 435 -15.47 -7.07 34.08
N SER A 436 -15.56 -6.38 35.23
CA SER A 436 -14.58 -5.36 35.63
C SER A 436 -13.18 -5.94 35.85
N VAL A 437 -13.07 -7.13 36.45
CA VAL A 437 -11.78 -7.83 36.62
C VAL A 437 -11.19 -8.19 35.25
N VAL A 438 -12.01 -8.68 34.32
CA VAL A 438 -11.57 -9.04 32.97
C VAL A 438 -11.14 -7.80 32.16
N VAL A 439 -11.85 -6.67 32.30
CA VAL A 439 -11.41 -5.39 31.70
C VAL A 439 -10.04 -4.97 32.23
N ALA A 440 -9.84 -5.00 33.55
CA ALA A 440 -8.58 -4.62 34.17
C ALA A 440 -7.43 -5.55 33.73
N ALA A 441 -7.66 -6.87 33.75
CA ALA A 441 -6.67 -7.85 33.30
C ALA A 441 -6.36 -7.71 31.80
N GLY A 442 -7.38 -7.47 30.96
CA GLY A 442 -7.21 -7.23 29.53
C GLY A 442 -6.39 -5.97 29.25
N ALA A 443 -6.70 -4.86 29.95
CA ALA A 443 -5.93 -3.62 29.83
C ALA A 443 -4.46 -3.82 30.21
N VAL A 444 -4.19 -4.49 31.34
CA VAL A 444 -2.82 -4.80 31.78
C VAL A 444 -2.11 -5.69 30.76
N ALA A 445 -2.75 -6.74 30.27
CA ALA A 445 -2.18 -7.63 29.27
C ALA A 445 -1.90 -6.90 27.94
N SER A 446 -2.79 -6.03 27.48
CA SER A 446 -2.58 -5.21 26.28
C SER A 446 -1.39 -4.27 26.44
N VAL A 447 -1.27 -3.59 27.58
CA VAL A 447 -0.14 -2.69 27.85
C VAL A 447 1.17 -3.47 27.92
N LEU A 448 1.22 -4.58 28.66
CA LEU A 448 2.41 -5.42 28.74
C LEU A 448 2.79 -6.04 27.39
N GLY A 449 1.79 -6.50 26.63
CA GLY A 449 1.99 -7.04 25.29
C GLY A 449 2.55 -6.00 24.32
N ALA A 450 2.11 -4.75 24.41
CA ALA A 450 2.65 -3.63 23.64
C ALA A 450 4.09 -3.29 24.07
N MET A 451 4.33 -3.14 25.39
CA MET A 451 5.63 -2.72 25.92
C MET A 451 6.75 -3.73 25.64
N HIS A 452 6.43 -5.02 25.58
CA HIS A 452 7.41 -6.09 25.34
C HIS A 452 7.42 -6.59 23.89
N SER A 453 6.66 -5.97 22.99
CA SER A 453 6.53 -6.40 21.59
C SER A 453 6.11 -7.87 21.47
N TRP A 454 5.08 -8.26 22.22
CA TRP A 454 4.49 -9.61 22.23
C TRP A 454 3.08 -9.60 21.60
N PRO A 455 2.95 -9.68 20.27
CA PRO A 455 1.67 -9.57 19.57
C PRO A 455 0.59 -10.51 20.10
N PRO A 456 0.86 -11.81 20.41
CA PRO A 456 -0.20 -12.69 20.94
C PRO A 456 -0.80 -12.20 22.25
N VAL A 457 0.01 -11.64 23.16
CA VAL A 457 -0.44 -11.14 24.46
C VAL A 457 -1.24 -9.86 24.30
N LEU A 458 -0.80 -8.95 23.43
CA LEU A 458 -1.54 -7.74 23.07
C LEU A 458 -2.97 -8.11 22.62
N VAL A 459 -3.07 -9.06 21.69
CA VAL A 459 -4.33 -9.45 21.04
C VAL A 459 -5.27 -10.14 22.02
N VAL A 460 -4.75 -11.08 22.82
CA VAL A 460 -5.55 -11.70 23.90
C VAL A 460 -6.02 -10.65 24.90
N GLY A 461 -5.17 -9.67 25.24
CA GLY A 461 -5.52 -8.54 26.09
C GLY A 461 -6.66 -7.70 25.54
N VAL A 462 -6.61 -7.33 24.25
CA VAL A 462 -7.64 -6.52 23.57
C VAL A 462 -8.96 -7.29 23.53
N LEU A 463 -8.94 -8.57 23.14
CA LEU A 463 -10.13 -9.42 23.12
C LEU A 463 -10.75 -9.56 24.52
N ALA A 464 -9.91 -9.75 25.55
CA ALA A 464 -10.37 -9.82 26.93
C ALA A 464 -10.99 -8.49 27.38
N LEU A 465 -10.35 -7.36 27.05
CA LEU A 465 -10.83 -6.02 27.36
C LEU A 465 -12.22 -5.76 26.76
N GLU A 466 -12.41 -6.09 25.48
CA GLU A 466 -13.71 -5.96 24.81
C GLU A 466 -14.79 -6.86 25.42
N VAL A 467 -14.48 -8.15 25.62
CA VAL A 467 -15.43 -9.09 26.23
C VAL A 467 -15.81 -8.66 27.65
N GLY A 468 -14.84 -8.15 28.42
CA GLY A 468 -15.06 -7.55 29.73
C GLY A 468 -15.98 -6.33 29.64
N MET A 469 -15.76 -5.44 28.68
CA MET A 469 -16.57 -4.24 28.46
C MET A 469 -18.03 -4.60 28.11
N VAL A 470 -18.22 -5.60 27.26
CA VAL A 470 -19.53 -6.18 26.93
C VAL A 470 -20.22 -6.74 28.18
N ALA A 471 -19.48 -7.44 29.05
CA ALA A 471 -20.02 -7.98 30.31
C ALA A 471 -20.44 -6.88 31.30
N VAL A 472 -19.73 -5.74 31.33
CA VAL A 472 -20.02 -4.59 32.20
C VAL A 472 -21.07 -3.63 31.62
N SER A 473 -21.37 -3.71 30.32
CA SER A 473 -22.32 -2.81 29.61
C SER A 473 -23.65 -2.61 30.36
N GLY A 474 -24.25 -3.69 30.87
CA GLY A 474 -25.51 -3.64 31.63
C GLY A 474 -25.40 -2.91 32.97
N SER A 475 -24.24 -3.00 33.64
CA SER A 475 -23.94 -2.21 34.84
C SER A 475 -23.65 -0.75 34.52
N LEU A 476 -23.00 -0.47 33.39
CA LEU A 476 -22.73 0.87 32.89
C LEU A 476 -24.04 1.65 32.69
N VAL A 477 -25.05 1.04 32.06
CA VAL A 477 -26.39 1.63 31.94
C VAL A 477 -27.01 1.96 33.31
N THR A 478 -26.86 1.09 34.31
CA THR A 478 -27.33 1.40 35.68
C THR A 478 -26.54 2.50 36.36
N LEU A 479 -25.24 2.59 36.12
CA LEU A 479 -24.38 3.61 36.69
C LEU A 479 -24.75 4.99 36.13
N VAL A 480 -24.89 5.09 34.80
CA VAL A 480 -25.36 6.32 34.13
C VAL A 480 -26.78 6.67 34.58
N GLY A 481 -27.63 5.67 34.81
CA GLY A 481 -28.96 5.85 35.38
C GLY A 481 -28.99 6.57 36.74
N ARG A 482 -27.89 6.55 37.52
CA ARG A 482 -27.78 7.33 38.77
C ARG A 482 -27.75 8.84 38.55
N PHE A 483 -27.41 9.30 37.35
CA PHE A 483 -27.44 10.71 36.97
C PHE A 483 -28.82 11.19 36.52
N ALA A 484 -29.80 10.29 36.36
CA ALA A 484 -31.17 10.65 35.99
C ALA A 484 -31.85 11.73 36.87
N PRO A 485 -31.58 11.85 38.19
CA PRO A 485 -32.11 12.94 39.00
C PRO A 485 -31.59 14.33 38.61
N ARG A 486 -30.36 14.41 38.09
CA ARG A 486 -29.67 15.66 37.70
C ARG A 486 -30.08 16.16 36.31
N LEU A 487 -30.83 15.38 35.56
CA LEU A 487 -31.30 15.73 34.22
C LEU A 487 -32.74 16.22 34.28
N GLY A 488 -33.11 17.08 33.31
CA GLY A 488 -34.48 17.55 33.12
C GLY A 488 -35.49 16.41 32.90
N VAL A 489 -36.78 16.76 32.87
CA VAL A 489 -37.90 15.80 32.85
C VAL A 489 -37.73 14.74 31.75
N ALA A 490 -37.43 15.14 30.52
CA ALA A 490 -37.24 14.22 29.39
C ALA A 490 -36.05 13.25 29.60
N GLY A 491 -34.89 13.75 30.04
CA GLY A 491 -33.70 12.93 30.28
C GLY A 491 -33.88 11.92 31.41
N ARG A 492 -34.63 12.31 32.45
CA ARG A 492 -34.98 11.42 33.57
C ARG A 492 -35.85 10.25 33.12
N PHE A 493 -36.85 10.50 32.26
CA PHE A 493 -37.69 9.43 31.71
C PHE A 493 -36.89 8.50 30.78
N ALA A 494 -36.07 9.06 29.89
CA ALA A 494 -35.24 8.28 28.97
C ALA A 494 -34.27 7.34 29.71
N LEU A 495 -33.54 7.83 30.72
CA LEU A 495 -32.59 7.00 31.49
C LEU A 495 -33.28 5.96 32.36
N ARG A 496 -34.42 6.31 32.99
CA ARG A 496 -35.19 5.32 33.77
C ARG A 496 -35.75 4.23 32.88
N ASP A 497 -36.19 4.56 31.66
CA ASP A 497 -36.65 3.56 30.70
C ASP A 497 -35.50 2.68 30.22
N ALA A 498 -34.34 3.26 29.90
CA ALA A 498 -33.13 2.52 29.52
C ALA A 498 -32.66 1.53 30.60
N VAL A 499 -32.73 1.94 31.88
CA VAL A 499 -32.40 1.09 33.04
C VAL A 499 -33.47 0.03 33.32
N ARG A 500 -34.75 0.28 33.00
CA ARG A 500 -35.80 -0.74 33.12
C ARG A 500 -35.69 -1.77 31.99
N GLN A 501 -35.38 -1.34 30.78
CA GLN A 501 -35.31 -2.17 29.58
C GLN A 501 -33.89 -2.68 29.27
N ARG A 502 -33.14 -3.05 30.32
CA ARG A 502 -31.72 -3.49 30.28
C ARG A 502 -31.43 -4.54 29.22
N ALA A 503 -32.37 -5.47 29.04
CA ALA A 503 -32.22 -6.54 28.08
C ALA A 503 -32.14 -6.00 26.63
N ARG A 504 -32.73 -4.84 26.35
CA ARG A 504 -32.66 -4.14 25.06
C ARG A 504 -31.46 -3.21 24.98
N THR A 505 -31.21 -2.43 26.03
CA THR A 505 -30.20 -1.37 26.03
C THR A 505 -28.77 -1.88 26.19
N ALA A 506 -28.54 -2.90 27.03
CA ALA A 506 -27.18 -3.38 27.30
C ALA A 506 -26.47 -3.95 26.06
N PRO A 507 -27.09 -4.81 25.21
CA PRO A 507 -26.44 -5.27 23.99
C PRO A 507 -26.16 -4.13 23.00
N ALA A 508 -27.07 -3.16 22.87
CA ALA A 508 -26.87 -2.02 21.97
C ALA A 508 -25.71 -1.13 22.44
N VAL A 509 -25.63 -0.85 23.74
CA VAL A 509 -24.50 -0.11 24.33
C VAL A 509 -23.19 -0.88 24.16
N ALA A 510 -23.20 -2.20 24.38
CA ALA A 510 -22.02 -3.04 24.18
C ALA A 510 -21.51 -3.00 22.72
N ALA A 511 -22.42 -3.05 21.75
CA ALA A 511 -22.08 -2.94 20.33
C ALA A 511 -21.48 -1.58 19.97
N ILE A 512 -22.08 -0.49 20.48
CA ILE A 512 -21.56 0.86 20.27
C ILE A 512 -20.17 1.01 20.91
N LEU A 513 -19.98 0.50 22.13
CA LEU A 513 -18.69 0.55 22.82
C LEU A 513 -17.60 -0.22 22.06
N ALA A 514 -17.89 -1.43 21.58
CA ALA A 514 -16.94 -2.21 20.80
C ALA A 514 -16.59 -1.53 19.47
N ALA A 515 -17.60 -1.05 18.73
CA ALA A 515 -17.38 -0.33 17.47
C ALA A 515 -16.56 0.96 17.66
N MET A 516 -16.83 1.71 18.73
CA MET A 516 -16.03 2.90 19.06
C MET A 516 -14.62 2.54 19.51
N ALA A 517 -14.44 1.46 20.27
CA ALA A 517 -13.12 0.99 20.69
C ALA A 517 -12.27 0.62 19.48
N GLY A 518 -12.81 -0.19 18.57
CA GLY A 518 -12.18 -0.56 17.30
C GLY A 518 -11.81 0.63 16.42
N ALA A 519 -12.78 1.51 16.17
CA ALA A 519 -12.56 2.72 15.39
C ALA A 519 -11.50 3.64 16.02
N THR A 520 -11.55 3.82 17.34
CA THR A 520 -10.57 4.65 18.05
C THR A 520 -9.19 4.00 18.02
N ALA A 521 -9.08 2.69 18.23
CA ALA A 521 -7.82 1.96 18.15
C ALA A 521 -7.20 2.09 16.75
N GLY A 522 -7.99 1.94 15.69
CA GLY A 522 -7.53 2.12 14.30
C GLY A 522 -7.09 3.55 14.00
N ILE A 523 -7.86 4.56 14.42
CA ILE A 523 -7.50 5.98 14.24
C ILE A 523 -6.24 6.33 15.03
N VAL A 524 -6.14 5.89 16.29
CA VAL A 524 -4.97 6.12 17.14
C VAL A 524 -3.75 5.42 16.56
N TYR A 525 -3.88 4.17 16.09
CA TYR A 525 -2.78 3.46 15.42
C TYR A 525 -2.28 4.25 14.21
N MET A 526 -3.18 4.67 13.31
CA MET A 526 -2.79 5.43 12.12
C MET A 526 -2.16 6.78 12.49
N ALA A 527 -2.71 7.48 13.49
CA ALA A 527 -2.13 8.73 13.99
C ALA A 527 -0.77 8.50 14.66
N SER A 528 -0.60 7.41 15.42
CA SER A 528 0.65 7.04 16.08
C SER A 528 1.72 6.64 15.07
N GLU A 529 1.38 5.86 14.04
CA GLU A 529 2.29 5.55 12.93
C GLU A 529 2.68 6.82 12.19
N GLN A 530 1.73 7.72 11.93
CA GLN A 530 2.05 9.01 11.32
C GLN A 530 2.96 9.85 12.21
N GLN A 531 2.73 9.88 13.52
CA GLN A 531 3.62 10.56 14.47
C GLN A 531 4.99 9.89 14.57
N HIS A 532 5.05 8.57 14.53
CA HIS A 532 6.29 7.81 14.55
C HIS A 532 7.10 8.08 13.28
N ALA A 533 6.45 8.02 12.12
CA ALA A 533 7.04 8.40 10.84
C ALA A 533 7.53 9.85 10.86
N LEU A 534 6.79 10.78 11.46
CA LEU A 534 7.23 12.18 11.64
C LEU A 534 8.35 12.35 12.67
N ALA A 535 8.44 11.49 13.69
CA ALA A 535 9.51 11.52 14.69
C ALA A 535 10.79 10.87 14.17
N GLN A 536 10.67 9.83 13.35
CA GLN A 536 11.75 9.20 12.60
C GLN A 536 12.11 9.95 11.32
N TYR A 537 11.29 10.95 10.94
CA TYR A 537 11.58 11.80 9.80
C TYR A 537 12.83 12.62 10.12
N VAL A 538 13.92 12.27 9.47
CA VAL A 538 15.13 13.08 9.45
C VAL A 538 14.95 14.08 8.31
N PRO A 539 14.75 15.39 8.61
CA PRO A 539 14.64 16.38 7.56
C PRO A 539 15.96 16.43 6.79
N PHE A 540 15.90 16.10 5.50
CA PHE A 540 17.03 16.25 4.59
C PHE A 540 17.27 17.72 4.19
N GLY A 541 16.29 18.60 4.43
CA GLY A 541 16.34 20.05 4.20
C GLY A 541 15.17 20.76 4.85
N GLN A 542 15.17 22.10 4.85
CA GLN A 542 14.03 22.88 5.34
C GLN A 542 12.81 22.74 4.41
N ARG A 543 11.61 23.05 4.90
CA ARG A 543 10.43 23.08 4.01
C ARG A 543 10.60 24.18 2.98
N GLY A 544 10.48 23.83 1.70
CA GLY A 544 10.73 24.73 0.58
C GLY A 544 12.17 24.65 0.04
N THR A 545 13.04 23.85 0.67
CA THR A 545 14.34 23.49 0.10
C THR A 545 14.15 22.40 -0.94
N VAL A 546 14.74 22.60 -2.11
CA VAL A 546 14.87 21.57 -3.15
C VAL A 546 16.32 21.08 -3.10
N ALA A 547 16.50 19.78 -2.87
CA ALA A 547 17.82 19.17 -3.02
C ALA A 547 17.99 18.74 -4.48
N VAL A 548 19.01 19.28 -5.13
CA VAL A 548 19.43 18.86 -6.47
C VAL A 548 20.78 18.20 -6.31
N ALA A 549 20.86 16.94 -6.71
CA ALA A 549 22.09 16.17 -6.72
C ALA A 549 22.38 15.74 -8.15
N PHE A 550 23.66 15.72 -8.53
CA PHE A 550 24.07 15.01 -9.74
C PHE A 550 23.78 13.53 -9.54
N HIS A 551 23.11 12.90 -10.50
CA HIS A 551 23.01 11.46 -10.51
C HIS A 551 24.35 10.92 -10.97
N THR A 552 25.24 10.60 -10.02
CA THR A 552 26.49 9.93 -10.34
C THR A 552 26.27 8.44 -10.15
N GLN A 553 26.52 7.65 -11.20
CA GLN A 553 26.62 6.21 -11.05
C GLN A 553 27.82 5.88 -10.15
N VAL A 554 27.75 4.75 -9.45
CA VAL A 554 28.82 4.26 -8.59
C VAL A 554 30.04 3.92 -9.45
N GLY A 555 30.99 4.85 -9.57
CA GLY A 555 32.23 4.65 -10.33
C GLY A 555 32.67 5.88 -11.09
N ASP A 556 31.73 6.59 -11.72
CA ASP A 556 31.99 7.88 -12.37
C ASP A 556 31.75 9.00 -11.36
N ARG A 557 32.77 9.21 -10.52
CA ARG A 557 32.85 10.35 -9.62
C ARG A 557 33.55 11.45 -10.40
N PRO A 558 32.83 12.38 -11.07
CA PRO A 558 33.49 13.60 -11.46
C PRO A 558 34.07 14.19 -10.18
N GLU A 559 35.38 14.42 -10.15
CA GLU A 559 35.90 15.54 -9.39
C GLU A 559 35.11 16.73 -9.93
N ALA A 560 33.99 17.07 -9.30
CA ALA A 560 33.11 18.11 -9.81
C ALA A 560 33.97 19.36 -9.84
N GLU A 561 34.43 19.73 -11.05
CA GLU A 561 35.27 20.90 -11.21
C GLU A 561 34.47 22.06 -10.60
N PRO A 562 35.07 22.88 -9.71
CA PRO A 562 34.35 23.94 -9.00
C PRO A 562 33.49 24.85 -9.90
N ASN A 563 33.85 24.92 -11.18
CA ASN A 563 33.16 25.68 -12.21
C ASN A 563 31.76 25.12 -12.54
N VAL A 564 31.58 23.80 -12.57
CA VAL A 564 30.31 23.13 -12.91
C VAL A 564 29.27 23.34 -11.82
N LEU A 565 29.69 23.29 -10.55
CA LEU A 565 28.83 23.58 -9.40
C LEU A 565 28.37 25.04 -9.39
N ALA A 566 29.28 25.97 -9.68
CA ALA A 566 28.97 27.39 -9.76
C ALA A 566 27.95 27.70 -10.87
N GLU A 567 28.12 27.07 -12.04
CA GLU A 567 27.20 27.20 -13.18
C GLU A 567 25.83 26.58 -12.88
N ALA A 568 25.79 25.35 -12.33
CA ALA A 568 24.55 24.72 -11.91
C ALA A 568 23.81 25.57 -10.88
N ALA A 569 24.52 26.17 -9.92
CA ALA A 569 23.93 27.08 -8.94
C ALA A 569 23.35 28.34 -9.58
N GLU A 570 23.97 28.87 -10.65
CA GLU A 570 23.45 30.01 -11.40
C GLU A 570 22.17 29.65 -12.18
N VAL A 571 22.17 28.51 -12.87
CA VAL A 571 20.97 27.98 -13.55
C VAL A 571 19.82 27.79 -12.56
N LEU A 572 20.07 27.16 -11.42
CA LEU A 572 19.05 26.95 -10.39
C LEU A 572 18.47 28.26 -9.86
N ARG A 573 19.29 29.31 -9.69
CA ARG A 573 18.79 30.65 -9.28
C ARG A 573 17.94 31.32 -10.35
N ASN A 574 18.22 31.07 -11.63
CA ASN A 574 17.51 31.69 -12.74
C ASN A 574 16.18 30.98 -13.05
N GLU A 575 16.18 29.65 -12.99
CA GLU A 575 15.04 28.81 -13.39
C GLU A 575 14.09 28.51 -12.22
N LEU A 576 14.61 28.43 -11.00
CA LEU A 576 13.80 28.14 -9.82
C LEU A 576 13.60 29.40 -8.97
N PRO A 577 12.44 29.55 -8.33
CA PRO A 577 12.18 30.65 -7.39
C PRO A 577 12.90 30.41 -6.04
N VAL A 578 14.22 30.23 -6.06
CA VAL A 578 15.07 29.98 -4.89
C VAL A 578 15.74 31.27 -4.45
N GLY A 579 15.73 31.56 -3.14
CA GLY A 579 16.37 32.76 -2.59
C GLY A 579 17.88 32.59 -2.35
N GLU A 580 18.32 31.34 -2.16
CA GLU A 580 19.70 30.98 -1.85
C GLU A 580 19.99 29.58 -2.41
N VAL A 581 21.22 29.36 -2.86
CA VAL A 581 21.74 28.06 -3.31
C VAL A 581 23.02 27.80 -2.54
N ALA A 582 23.06 26.70 -1.80
CA ALA A 582 24.21 26.24 -1.04
C ALA A 582 24.77 24.96 -1.68
N GLU A 583 26.09 24.91 -1.85
CA GLU A 583 26.79 23.72 -2.35
C GLU A 583 27.03 22.75 -1.19
N VAL A 584 26.72 21.47 -1.39
CA VAL A 584 26.93 20.44 -0.38
C VAL A 584 27.84 19.35 -0.90
N TRP A 585 28.90 19.07 -0.15
CA TRP A 585 29.87 18.04 -0.46
C TRP A 585 29.62 16.78 0.39
N SER A 586 29.77 15.61 -0.24
CA SER A 586 29.83 14.33 0.49
C SER A 586 31.29 14.02 0.84
N VAL A 587 31.52 13.36 1.97
CA VAL A 587 32.88 12.99 2.43
C VAL A 587 33.03 11.48 2.34
N GLU A 588 33.97 11.01 1.52
CA GLU A 588 34.34 9.60 1.45
C GLU A 588 35.62 9.35 2.26
N LEU A 589 35.60 8.29 3.07
CA LEU A 589 36.78 7.85 3.80
C LEU A 589 37.58 6.93 2.90
N ALA A 590 38.80 7.34 2.57
CA ALA A 590 39.72 6.48 1.85
C ALA A 590 39.88 5.13 2.59
N ALA A 591 39.60 4.03 1.90
CA ALA A 591 39.89 2.70 2.41
C ALA A 591 41.40 2.63 2.70
N THR A 592 41.76 2.64 3.98
CA THR A 592 43.16 2.46 4.37
C THR A 592 43.55 1.05 3.97
N GLY A 593 44.54 0.91 3.07
CA GLY A 593 44.92 -0.33 2.38
C GLY A 593 45.44 -1.45 3.27
N GLY A 594 44.61 -1.98 4.14
CA GLY A 594 44.85 -3.16 4.95
C GLY A 594 43.53 -3.86 5.23
N GLU A 595 43.58 -5.19 5.24
CA GLU A 595 42.51 -6.15 5.56
C GLU A 595 41.87 -5.88 6.94
N SER A 596 41.14 -4.78 7.09
CA SER A 596 40.35 -4.51 8.27
C SER A 596 38.94 -5.09 8.09
N GLU A 597 38.71 -6.25 8.70
CA GLU A 597 37.38 -6.84 8.96
C GLU A 597 36.53 -6.00 9.94
N GLY A 598 36.66 -4.67 9.94
CA GLY A 598 35.93 -3.80 10.85
C GLY A 598 35.78 -2.41 10.25
N GLY A 599 34.61 -2.14 9.67
CA GLY A 599 34.25 -0.81 9.19
C GLY A 599 34.42 0.23 10.28
N GLY A 600 35.38 1.13 10.12
CA GLY A 600 35.54 2.28 10.99
C GLY A 600 34.37 3.25 10.81
N SER A 601 33.71 3.65 11.89
CA SER A 601 32.72 4.73 11.86
C SER A 601 33.42 6.06 12.07
N VAL A 602 33.25 7.03 11.17
CA VAL A 602 33.63 8.43 11.42
C VAL A 602 32.40 9.23 11.79
N THR A 603 32.50 9.99 12.88
CA THR A 603 31.45 10.91 13.32
C THR A 603 31.84 12.32 12.91
N LEU A 604 31.17 12.87 11.91
CA LEU A 604 31.25 14.29 11.56
C LEU A 604 30.24 15.07 12.41
N GLY A 605 30.70 16.09 13.11
CA GLY A 605 29.84 16.99 13.89
C GLY A 605 29.78 18.35 13.23
N VAL A 606 28.59 18.85 12.92
CA VAL A 606 28.40 20.22 12.43
C VAL A 606 28.59 21.18 13.61
N GLU A 607 29.54 22.11 13.49
CA GLU A 607 29.76 23.17 14.48
C GLU A 607 28.70 24.26 14.26
N ARG A 608 27.67 24.30 15.13
CA ARG A 608 26.61 25.30 15.06
C ARG A 608 27.10 26.63 15.61
N SER A 609 26.61 27.73 15.03
CA SER A 609 26.85 29.07 15.59
C SER A 609 26.31 29.19 17.02
N ASP A 610 26.97 30.00 17.86
CA ASP A 610 26.64 30.19 19.28
C ASP A 610 25.17 30.59 19.54
N GLN A 611 24.52 31.18 18.54
CA GLN A 611 23.12 31.61 18.62
C GLN A 611 22.13 30.45 18.48
N ASN A 612 22.53 29.37 17.79
CA ASN A 612 21.72 28.20 17.49
C ASN A 612 22.07 26.97 18.35
N LEU A 613 23.13 27.07 19.17
CA LEU A 613 23.48 26.05 20.14
C LEU A 613 22.45 26.01 21.27
N CYS A 614 22.03 24.80 21.63
CA CYS A 614 21.30 24.62 22.88
C CYS A 614 22.26 24.96 24.03
N PRO A 615 21.91 25.90 24.93
CA PRO A 615 22.79 26.32 26.03
C PRO A 615 23.10 25.22 27.07
N LEU A 616 22.52 24.02 26.93
CA LEU A 616 22.81 22.85 27.75
C LEU A 616 23.80 21.93 26.99
N VAL A 617 25.09 22.14 27.22
CA VAL A 617 26.15 21.23 26.76
C VAL A 617 26.56 20.23 27.86
N GLU A 618 26.26 20.52 29.14
CA GLU A 618 26.60 19.66 30.28
C GLU A 618 25.53 19.70 31.39
N ASP A 619 25.52 18.69 32.28
CA ASP A 619 24.55 18.51 33.38
C ASP A 619 24.34 19.77 34.26
N GLY A 620 23.36 20.59 33.88
CA GLY A 620 22.95 21.80 34.60
C GLY A 620 21.91 21.54 35.70
N SER A 621 21.75 22.53 36.59
CA SER A 621 20.75 22.50 37.67
C SER A 621 19.29 22.34 37.15
N ALA A 622 18.38 21.84 37.98
CA ALA A 622 16.98 21.58 37.61
C ALA A 622 16.19 22.82 37.13
N GLU A 623 16.71 24.01 37.36
CA GLU A 623 16.14 25.28 36.90
C GLU A 623 16.60 25.62 35.48
N ILE A 624 17.87 25.36 35.16
CA ILE A 624 18.44 25.47 33.81
C ILE A 624 17.81 24.43 32.88
N GLN A 625 17.59 23.20 33.36
CA GLN A 625 16.86 22.17 32.61
C GLN A 625 15.39 22.52 32.33
N ARG A 626 14.76 23.36 33.17
CA ARG A 626 13.38 23.84 32.95
C ARG A 626 13.35 24.98 31.93
N ALA A 627 14.32 25.91 32.01
CA ALA A 627 14.46 26.98 31.02
C ALA A 627 14.78 26.44 29.63
N ALA A 628 15.67 25.44 29.53
CA ALA A 628 16.02 24.81 28.27
C ALA A 628 14.86 24.04 27.62
N ARG A 629 13.99 23.39 28.41
CA ARG A 629 12.77 22.76 27.88
C ARG A 629 11.79 23.75 27.24
N LEU A 630 11.94 25.04 27.55
CA LEU A 630 11.15 26.13 26.98
C LEU A 630 11.89 26.85 25.85
N ASP A 631 13.19 26.55 25.66
CA ASP A 631 14.00 27.12 24.58
C ASP A 631 13.82 26.27 23.32
N PRO A 632 13.29 26.85 22.21
CA PRO A 632 13.09 26.15 20.95
C PRO A 632 14.36 25.46 20.44
N ARG A 633 15.55 25.98 20.77
CA ARG A 633 16.86 25.46 20.34
C ARG A 633 17.23 24.12 21.00
N CYS A 634 16.57 23.75 22.10
CA CYS A 634 16.83 22.53 22.86
C CYS A 634 15.76 21.44 22.69
N ASN A 635 14.78 21.65 21.79
CA ASN A 635 13.62 20.78 21.64
C ASN A 635 13.81 19.66 20.58
N ALA A 636 14.99 19.54 19.97
CA ALA A 636 15.34 18.43 19.10
C ALA A 636 16.07 17.36 19.92
N GLU A 637 15.51 16.15 20.02
CA GLU A 637 16.27 14.97 20.45
C GLU A 637 17.46 14.81 19.49
N GLY A 638 18.65 15.22 19.92
CA GLY A 638 19.82 15.40 19.05
C GLY A 638 20.42 16.81 19.06
N ALA A 639 20.02 17.69 19.99
CA ALA A 639 20.33 19.12 20.00
C ALA A 639 21.80 19.53 19.77
N ASN A 640 22.79 18.67 19.97
CA ASN A 640 24.20 18.98 19.69
C ASN A 640 24.96 17.89 18.91
N ARG A 641 24.31 16.83 18.41
CA ARG A 641 24.98 15.77 17.64
C ARG A 641 24.06 15.14 16.62
N ILE A 642 24.36 15.36 15.34
CA ILE A 642 23.95 14.44 14.29
C ILE A 642 25.02 13.35 14.27
N VAL A 643 24.73 12.17 14.84
CA VAL A 643 25.61 11.01 14.73
C VAL A 643 25.14 10.21 13.52
N TRP A 644 25.90 10.29 12.43
CA TRP A 644 25.67 9.48 11.24
C TRP A 644 26.54 8.22 11.28
N PHE A 645 25.93 7.08 10.97
CA PHE A 645 26.62 5.83 10.69
C PHE A 645 26.42 5.54 9.21
N GLU A 646 27.50 5.30 8.49
CA GLU A 646 27.45 4.73 7.15
C GLU A 646 27.85 3.25 7.24
N PRO A 647 26.88 2.31 7.19
CA PRO A 647 27.16 0.97 6.72
C PRO A 647 26.81 0.95 5.23
N SER A 648 27.83 1.09 4.39
CA SER A 648 27.82 0.82 2.95
C SER A 648 26.84 1.63 2.09
N GLY A 649 27.32 2.70 1.46
CA GLY A 649 27.03 2.98 0.05
C GLY A 649 25.87 3.92 -0.29
N ALA A 650 25.64 4.99 0.48
CA ALA A 650 24.65 6.00 0.06
C ALA A 650 25.07 7.43 0.40
N ILE A 651 24.93 8.30 -0.62
CA ILE A 651 25.23 9.73 -0.66
C ILE A 651 24.76 10.43 0.61
N SER A 652 25.69 11.11 1.30
CA SER A 652 25.43 11.93 2.48
C SER A 652 25.53 13.43 2.13
N THR A 653 24.54 14.21 2.57
CA THR A 653 24.45 15.66 2.34
C THR A 653 24.41 16.35 3.71
N ILE A 654 25.39 17.21 3.98
CA ILE A 654 25.44 18.11 5.15
C ILE A 654 24.83 19.46 4.75
N VAL A 655 23.77 19.90 5.44
CA VAL A 655 23.17 21.22 5.22
C VAL A 655 23.85 22.23 6.16
N ASP A 656 24.33 23.34 5.62
CA ASP A 656 24.49 24.61 6.36
C ASP A 656 23.19 25.41 6.26
#